data_AF-A0A7C5BYV2-F1
#
_entry.id   AF-A0A7C5BYV2-F1
#
_cell.length_a   1.000
_cell.length_b   1.000
_cell.length_c   1.000
_cell.angle_alpha   90.00
_cell.angle_beta   90.00
_cell.angle_gamma   90.00
#
_symmetry.space_group_name_H-M   'P 1'
#
loop_
_entity.id
_entity.type
_entity.pdbx_description
1 polymer ?
#
loop_
_entity_poly.entity_id
_entity_poly.type
_entity_poly.pdbx_seq_one_letter_code
_entity_poly.pdbx_strand_id
1 'polypeptide(L)'
;MLRKCSVWLCVSALLGIASSELRAEQVPGNPQGAAWSVSLSCGGGGWWQARVPVTVRNKGQVPVEGYPIAISLDPDGVLPLAGRHRVEEIRVCNSAGVEFLFAVRDQYGQIIPAGVIPDGAKLIVPAVCQGEQESTVFVYLDNPSAWPVPDFLQSYPGIINGDVELGTGGVPFGWRHDPNTPEYQTFWTRETARSGNWALKTQVSRGASPSWISTRQTGIAIFGGARYRLRGWVKADGVEGYAGWYLHLGNEENPMISAPMLSAGGGTYDWKLVELEFTAPPQANRASVGTVLRGTGTAWFDAVSLECLDNPSLEVQVGRTERLNLTQETPPDETWISSASLHPSQPAGQLRKDNRWEGRARVRSIHLSRVAEGPVLVGVGAARLKAHLGRGFRPDCMLLTVRGEPTAFLLGDLILFETTARPNTILDAFVYFARDVVCPTNAPQETFVRFVQSPLNRVRNPSFESGEGLPEAWQPTGIKPGEARGSCLPLDPPIPGLGHRVLCLEVPEGIPRGWRGFRQSVPIEGGRSYYVAGYVRTEGVQGQVRIHIHLRRADGTLTGPGAMTAVGPPIAGTQGWTLLSGIVPTSPDTAFLEIHLTTDCPGKVFYDGIVVAEVVQGWIVSLEAPPADRPTIEVWPVSPLVKIFPDTIPVRDLQKPKFAELSAARGEWEILQLAVRSDKWSGTVRVEVEPPRHPSGATITDFELLRCGMVPVDTPSNYYRHEGPAWQRRIPRGAAGCDGWPGWWPDPLIPADTLTLRPAETEAVWVIFKVGEETPPGVYRGKVILRQPETGQSLAVQELAVRVWDFAIPRRPQFIALYDVRYGPGREWWGK
;
A
#
# COMPACT_ATOMS: atom_id res chain seq x y z
N MET A 1 -65.46 -27.80 -13.49
CA MET A 1 -66.33 -27.57 -12.32
C MET A 1 -65.47 -26.93 -11.24
N LEU A 2 -65.51 -25.59 -11.12
CA LEU A 2 -66.25 -24.81 -10.10
C LEU A 2 -65.36 -24.53 -8.87
N ARG A 3 -64.77 -23.31 -8.75
CA ARG A 3 -65.29 -22.10 -8.03
C ARG A 3 -64.99 -22.17 -6.52
N LYS A 4 -64.40 -21.19 -5.81
CA LYS A 4 -64.61 -19.73 -5.63
C LYS A 4 -63.38 -19.17 -4.84
N CYS A 5 -62.79 -18.00 -5.13
CA CYS A 5 -63.21 -16.58 -4.90
C CYS A 5 -63.25 -16.11 -3.43
N SER A 6 -62.53 -15.01 -3.15
CA SER A 6 -62.80 -13.82 -2.28
C SER A 6 -61.53 -12.93 -2.26
N VAL A 7 -61.29 -11.95 -3.16
CA VAL A 7 -61.74 -10.54 -3.23
C VAL A 7 -62.06 -9.87 -1.89
N TRP A 8 -61.31 -8.82 -1.53
CA TRP A 8 -61.82 -7.57 -0.96
C TRP A 8 -60.96 -6.39 -1.45
N LEU A 9 -61.63 -5.39 -2.03
CA LEU A 9 -61.09 -4.16 -2.62
C LEU A 9 -62.14 -3.07 -2.34
N CYS A 10 -61.74 -1.94 -1.74
CA CYS A 10 -62.47 -0.65 -1.67
C CYS A 10 -61.38 0.45 -1.73
N VAL A 11 -61.18 1.27 -2.78
CA VAL A 11 -62.02 2.34 -3.37
C VAL A 11 -62.13 3.53 -2.39
N SER A 12 -61.31 4.59 -2.44
CA SER A 12 -61.32 5.82 -3.29
C SER A 12 -61.15 7.02 -2.32
N ALA A 13 -60.69 8.25 -2.60
CA ALA A 13 -60.62 9.06 -3.81
C ALA A 13 -59.67 10.28 -3.57
N LEU A 14 -59.06 10.77 -4.66
CA LEU A 14 -58.97 12.16 -5.12
C LEU A 14 -58.65 13.30 -4.12
N LEU A 15 -57.49 13.94 -4.34
CA LEU A 15 -57.39 15.40 -4.57
C LEU A 15 -56.20 15.66 -5.49
N GLY A 16 -56.50 16.11 -6.71
CA GLY A 16 -55.53 16.52 -7.72
C GLY A 16 -55.16 17.99 -7.57
N ILE A 17 -53.87 18.30 -7.75
CA ILE A 17 -53.42 19.60 -8.22
C ILE A 17 -52.41 19.33 -9.33
N ALA A 18 -52.66 19.96 -10.47
CA ALA A 18 -51.91 19.85 -11.70
C ALA A 18 -50.46 20.30 -11.54
N SER A 19 -49.52 19.54 -12.11
CA SER A 19 -48.19 20.03 -12.47
C SER A 19 -48.05 19.96 -13.99
N SER A 20 -48.06 21.16 -14.58
CA SER A 20 -47.75 21.40 -15.98
C SER A 20 -46.31 21.02 -16.32
N GLU A 21 -46.15 20.51 -17.53
CA GLU A 21 -44.92 20.10 -18.18
C GLU A 21 -43.83 21.18 -18.12
N LEU A 22 -42.65 20.78 -17.61
CA LEU A 22 -41.35 21.31 -18.02
C LEU A 22 -40.46 20.08 -18.22
N ARG A 23 -40.32 19.64 -19.47
CA ARG A 23 -39.25 18.72 -19.89
C ARG A 23 -37.92 19.45 -19.70
N ALA A 24 -37.32 19.29 -18.53
CA ALA A 24 -35.89 19.48 -18.37
C ALA A 24 -35.20 18.27 -19.00
N GLU A 25 -34.37 18.52 -20.02
CA GLU A 25 -33.37 17.56 -20.47
C GLU A 25 -32.55 17.12 -19.25
N GLN A 26 -32.75 15.87 -18.80
CA GLN A 26 -31.85 15.24 -17.86
C GLN A 26 -30.54 14.95 -18.59
N VAL A 27 -29.61 15.91 -18.52
CA VAL A 27 -28.19 15.61 -18.58
C VAL A 27 -27.90 14.66 -17.41
N PRO A 28 -27.40 13.43 -17.63
CA PRO A 28 -26.96 12.58 -16.54
C PRO A 28 -25.88 13.32 -15.75
N GLY A 29 -26.14 13.52 -14.46
CA GLY A 29 -25.24 14.26 -13.60
C GLY A 29 -23.87 13.61 -13.53
N ASN A 30 -22.83 14.38 -13.84
CA ASN A 30 -21.51 14.23 -13.24
C ASN A 30 -21.70 13.93 -11.74
N PRO A 31 -21.04 12.93 -11.12
CA PRO A 31 -21.13 12.74 -9.68
C PRO A 31 -20.39 13.89 -8.95
N GLN A 32 -21.00 15.07 -8.93
CA GLN A 32 -20.71 16.15 -7.98
C GLN A 32 -20.95 15.59 -6.58
N GLY A 33 -19.97 14.87 -6.05
CA GLY A 33 -20.20 14.07 -4.84
C GLY A 33 -19.21 12.95 -4.55
N ALA A 34 -18.35 12.52 -5.48
CA ALA A 34 -17.33 11.51 -5.17
C ALA A 34 -16.31 12.04 -4.15
N ALA A 35 -16.10 11.29 -3.06
CA ALA A 35 -15.12 11.63 -2.03
C ALA A 35 -13.69 11.68 -2.61
N TRP A 36 -12.84 12.54 -2.06
CA TRP A 36 -11.44 12.61 -2.45
C TRP A 36 -10.66 11.50 -1.76
N SER A 37 -9.86 10.74 -2.52
CA SER A 37 -9.00 9.69 -1.97
C SER A 37 -7.66 10.28 -1.54
N VAL A 38 -7.35 10.23 -0.24
CA VAL A 38 -6.06 10.72 0.33
C VAL A 38 -5.08 9.60 0.67
N SER A 39 -5.49 8.34 0.50
CA SER A 39 -4.69 7.16 0.85
C SER A 39 -4.57 6.22 -0.35
N LEU A 40 -4.09 6.76 -1.47
CA LEU A 40 -3.76 5.97 -2.66
C LEU A 40 -2.34 5.41 -2.52
N SER A 41 -2.13 4.25 -3.14
CA SER A 41 -0.87 3.50 -3.12
C SER A 41 0.33 4.33 -3.55
N CYS A 42 1.50 3.99 -3.04
CA CYS A 42 2.79 4.58 -3.34
C CYS A 42 2.79 6.11 -3.17
N GLY A 43 2.06 6.66 -2.20
CA GLY A 43 1.92 8.10 -2.02
C GLY A 43 3.11 8.82 -1.40
N GLY A 44 4.09 8.06 -0.86
CA GLY A 44 5.33 8.58 -0.28
C GLY A 44 5.13 9.60 0.85
N GLY A 45 3.98 9.54 1.54
CA GLY A 45 3.62 10.45 2.63
C GLY A 45 3.02 11.79 2.18
N GLY A 46 2.90 12.04 0.87
CA GLY A 46 2.16 13.18 0.32
C GLY A 46 0.70 12.83 0.00
N TRP A 47 -0.03 13.80 -0.56
CA TRP A 47 -1.39 13.62 -1.06
C TRP A 47 -1.51 14.20 -2.46
N TRP A 48 -2.47 13.67 -3.23
CA TRP A 48 -2.80 14.20 -4.54
C TRP A 48 -3.64 15.45 -4.40
N GLN A 49 -3.14 16.55 -4.97
CA GLN A 49 -3.75 17.87 -4.91
C GLN A 49 -4.70 18.13 -6.08
N ALA A 50 -4.74 17.20 -7.03
CA ALA A 50 -5.57 17.30 -8.21
C ALA A 50 -6.17 15.97 -8.63
N ARG A 51 -7.31 16.04 -9.31
CA ARG A 51 -7.84 14.90 -10.06
C ARG A 51 -8.59 15.35 -11.31
N VAL A 52 -8.65 14.47 -12.30
CA VAL A 52 -9.43 14.68 -13.52
C VAL A 52 -10.44 13.53 -13.66
N PRO A 53 -11.75 13.81 -13.69
CA PRO A 53 -12.74 12.78 -13.97
C PRO A 53 -12.68 12.39 -15.45
N VAL A 54 -12.63 11.09 -15.72
CA VAL A 54 -12.74 10.50 -17.05
C VAL A 54 -14.01 9.66 -17.04
N THR A 55 -15.02 10.13 -17.76
CA THR A 55 -16.29 9.44 -17.90
C THR A 55 -16.28 8.58 -19.14
N VAL A 56 -16.64 7.30 -18.98
CA VAL A 56 -16.82 6.34 -20.06
C VAL A 56 -18.31 6.05 -20.18
N ARG A 57 -18.90 6.42 -21.32
CA ARG A 57 -20.26 6.04 -21.68
C ARG A 57 -20.24 4.81 -22.55
N ASN A 58 -20.93 3.77 -22.13
CA ASN A 58 -21.14 2.59 -22.94
C ASN A 58 -22.47 2.69 -23.67
N LYS A 59 -22.44 2.92 -24.98
CA LYS A 59 -23.65 2.93 -25.82
C LYS A 59 -24.12 1.54 -26.23
N GLY A 60 -23.33 0.50 -25.97
CA GLY A 60 -23.70 -0.89 -26.22
C GLY A 60 -24.47 -1.50 -25.06
N GLN A 61 -25.15 -2.61 -25.31
CA GLN A 61 -25.93 -3.34 -24.29
C GLN A 61 -25.07 -4.25 -23.40
N VAL A 62 -23.87 -4.61 -23.86
CA VAL A 62 -22.99 -5.54 -23.14
C VAL A 62 -22.10 -4.75 -22.19
N PRO A 63 -21.98 -5.15 -20.90
CA PRO A 63 -21.03 -4.56 -19.97
C PRO A 63 -19.59 -4.63 -20.48
N VAL A 64 -18.82 -3.58 -20.23
CA VAL A 64 -17.38 -3.53 -20.49
C VAL A 64 -16.65 -3.62 -19.17
N GLU A 65 -15.76 -4.61 -19.04
CA GLU A 65 -15.01 -4.88 -17.80
C GLU A 65 -13.51 -4.92 -18.07
N GLY A 66 -12.84 -3.78 -17.87
CA GLY A 66 -11.38 -3.70 -17.94
C GLY A 66 -10.79 -3.46 -19.32
N TYR A 67 -11.60 -3.10 -20.32
CA TYR A 67 -11.09 -2.82 -21.66
C TYR A 67 -10.22 -1.54 -21.66
N PRO A 68 -8.98 -1.57 -22.15
CA PRO A 68 -8.09 -0.42 -22.09
C PRO A 68 -8.52 0.68 -23.07
N ILE A 69 -8.75 1.88 -22.56
CA ILE A 69 -8.93 3.11 -23.35
C ILE A 69 -7.64 3.92 -23.32
N ALA A 70 -7.32 4.60 -24.43
CA ALA A 70 -6.13 5.43 -24.55
C ALA A 70 -6.51 6.92 -24.58
N ILE A 71 -5.89 7.71 -23.71
CA ILE A 71 -6.13 9.16 -23.56
C ILE A 71 -4.82 9.88 -23.93
N SER A 72 -4.85 10.80 -24.89
CA SER A 72 -3.68 11.62 -25.24
C SER A 72 -3.29 12.53 -24.07
N LEU A 73 -1.99 12.60 -23.80
CA LEU A 73 -1.40 13.43 -22.76
C LEU A 73 -0.76 14.72 -23.29
N ASP A 74 -0.91 14.99 -24.59
CA ASP A 74 -0.22 16.09 -25.27
C ASP A 74 -0.57 17.46 -24.66
N PRO A 75 0.34 18.46 -24.73
CA PRO A 75 0.11 19.78 -24.13
C PRO A 75 -1.14 20.50 -24.64
N ASP A 76 -1.54 20.22 -25.90
CA ASP A 76 -2.73 20.76 -26.56
C ASP A 76 -3.92 19.78 -26.55
N GLY A 77 -3.77 18.65 -25.84
CA GLY A 77 -4.74 17.56 -25.78
C GLY A 77 -5.79 17.71 -24.68
N VAL A 78 -6.62 16.68 -24.53
CA VAL A 78 -7.72 16.64 -23.54
C VAL A 78 -7.25 16.46 -22.09
N LEU A 79 -6.02 15.96 -21.88
CA LEU A 79 -5.40 15.77 -20.57
C LEU A 79 -3.93 16.23 -20.64
N PRO A 80 -3.65 17.53 -20.60
CA PRO A 80 -2.35 18.08 -20.98
C PRO A 80 -1.28 17.94 -19.90
N LEU A 81 -0.70 16.74 -19.79
CA LEU A 81 0.29 16.37 -18.76
C LEU A 81 1.72 16.32 -19.27
N ALA A 82 1.93 16.11 -20.57
CA ALA A 82 3.25 16.03 -21.18
C ALA A 82 4.09 17.29 -20.91
N GLY A 83 5.38 17.07 -20.60
CA GLY A 83 6.35 18.10 -20.23
C GLY A 83 6.13 18.77 -18.85
N ARG A 84 4.99 18.53 -18.19
CA ARG A 84 4.60 19.23 -16.94
C ARG A 84 4.55 18.32 -15.73
N HIS A 85 4.12 17.07 -15.92
CA HIS A 85 3.96 16.11 -14.84
C HIS A 85 4.89 14.92 -15.00
N ARG A 86 5.11 14.23 -13.90
CA ARG A 86 5.84 12.97 -13.85
C ARG A 86 4.90 11.78 -13.77
N VAL A 87 5.32 10.63 -14.32
CA VAL A 87 4.52 9.40 -14.29
C VAL A 87 4.21 8.94 -12.87
N GLU A 88 5.17 9.11 -11.95
CA GLU A 88 5.09 8.72 -10.54
C GLU A 88 3.89 9.38 -9.82
N GLU A 89 3.48 10.56 -10.27
CA GLU A 89 2.39 11.35 -9.69
C GLU A 89 1.01 10.82 -10.07
N ILE A 90 0.89 9.90 -11.05
CA ILE A 90 -0.42 9.46 -11.55
C ILE A 90 -0.98 8.33 -10.69
N ARG A 91 -2.23 8.46 -10.23
CA ARG A 91 -3.04 7.32 -9.77
C ARG A 91 -4.39 7.31 -10.46
N VAL A 92 -4.97 6.13 -10.61
CA VAL A 92 -6.29 5.98 -11.22
C VAL A 92 -7.17 5.16 -10.30
N CYS A 93 -8.30 5.71 -9.89
CA CYS A 93 -9.28 4.97 -9.10
C CYS A 93 -10.71 5.34 -9.47
N ASN A 94 -11.67 4.50 -9.13
CA ASN A 94 -13.10 4.84 -9.27
C ASN A 94 -13.58 5.73 -8.11
N SER A 95 -14.86 6.13 -8.15
CA SER A 95 -15.50 6.92 -7.07
C SER A 95 -15.48 6.26 -5.69
N ALA A 96 -15.25 4.95 -5.63
CA ALA A 96 -15.13 4.17 -4.41
C ALA A 96 -13.69 4.14 -3.84
N GLY A 97 -12.72 4.76 -4.52
CA GLY A 97 -11.31 4.71 -4.15
C GLY A 97 -10.61 3.39 -4.51
N VAL A 98 -11.25 2.51 -5.30
CA VAL A 98 -10.60 1.27 -5.79
C VAL A 98 -9.63 1.63 -6.89
N GLU A 99 -8.34 1.38 -6.65
CA GLU A 99 -7.26 1.68 -7.60
C GLU A 99 -7.20 0.69 -8.76
N PHE A 100 -7.00 1.23 -9.95
CA PHE A 100 -6.85 0.49 -11.19
C PHE A 100 -5.37 0.44 -11.59
N LEU A 101 -4.98 -0.63 -12.27
CA LEU A 101 -3.75 -0.62 -13.05
C LEU A 101 -3.92 0.37 -14.20
N PHE A 102 -2.84 1.09 -14.51
CA PHE A 102 -2.76 1.99 -15.66
C PHE A 102 -1.37 1.86 -16.28
N ALA A 103 -1.18 2.44 -17.46
CA ALA A 103 0.15 2.61 -18.04
C ALA A 103 0.24 3.96 -18.74
N VAL A 104 1.34 4.69 -18.52
CA VAL A 104 1.72 5.76 -19.45
C VAL A 104 2.58 5.11 -20.53
N ARG A 105 2.19 5.28 -21.79
CA ARG A 105 2.94 4.78 -22.93
C ARG A 105 3.44 5.94 -23.77
N ASP A 106 4.66 5.85 -24.27
CA ASP A 106 5.16 6.83 -25.24
C ASP A 106 4.41 6.72 -26.58
N GLN A 107 4.75 7.61 -27.52
CA GLN A 107 4.21 7.57 -28.89
C GLN A 107 4.45 6.24 -29.62
N TYR A 108 5.37 5.41 -29.13
CA TYR A 108 5.73 4.12 -29.69
C TYR A 108 5.05 2.94 -28.96
N GLY A 109 4.22 3.23 -27.96
CA GLY A 109 3.51 2.24 -27.16
C GLY A 109 4.36 1.55 -26.09
N GLN A 110 5.59 1.99 -25.82
CA GLN A 110 6.39 1.46 -24.69
C GLN A 110 5.91 2.03 -23.37
N ILE A 111 5.88 1.21 -22.32
CA ILE A 111 5.54 1.67 -20.97
C ILE A 111 6.67 2.56 -20.44
N ILE A 112 6.30 3.74 -19.97
CA ILE A 112 7.20 4.66 -19.27
C ILE A 112 7.00 4.43 -17.77
N PRO A 113 7.97 3.86 -17.04
CA PRO A 113 7.77 3.49 -15.65
C PRO A 113 7.89 4.66 -14.67
N ALA A 114 8.65 5.70 -15.02
CA ALA A 114 8.95 6.86 -14.18
C ALA A 114 9.52 8.01 -15.03
N GLY A 115 9.52 9.23 -14.49
CA GLY A 115 10.12 10.41 -15.11
C GLY A 115 9.08 11.36 -15.71
N VAL A 116 9.58 12.43 -16.35
CA VAL A 116 8.74 13.43 -17.02
C VAL A 116 8.02 12.78 -18.20
N ILE A 117 6.72 13.05 -18.32
CA ILE A 117 5.89 12.52 -19.41
C ILE A 117 6.31 13.19 -20.72
N PRO A 118 6.74 12.44 -21.76
CA PRO A 118 7.12 13.01 -23.04
C PRO A 118 5.91 13.35 -23.92
N ASP A 119 6.14 14.18 -24.94
CA ASP A 119 5.14 14.47 -25.98
C ASP A 119 4.76 13.20 -26.75
N GLY A 120 3.51 13.14 -27.24
CA GLY A 120 2.93 11.98 -27.92
C GLY A 120 2.56 10.83 -26.99
N ALA A 121 2.78 10.96 -25.67
CA ALA A 121 2.43 9.94 -24.70
C ALA A 121 0.90 9.79 -24.53
N LYS A 122 0.48 8.57 -24.17
CA LYS A 122 -0.90 8.21 -23.90
C LYS A 122 -1.03 7.56 -22.52
N LEU A 123 -2.05 7.96 -21.77
CA LEU A 123 -2.46 7.25 -20.57
C LEU A 123 -3.46 6.15 -20.96
N ILE A 124 -3.13 4.91 -20.60
CA ILE A 124 -3.98 3.75 -20.79
C ILE A 124 -4.69 3.42 -19.49
N VAL A 125 -6.02 3.43 -19.51
CA VAL A 125 -6.90 3.23 -18.35
C VAL A 125 -7.94 2.16 -18.67
N PRO A 126 -8.29 1.25 -17.73
CA PRO A 126 -9.35 0.30 -17.97
C PRO A 126 -10.72 0.97 -17.87
N ALA A 127 -11.56 0.78 -18.88
CA ALA A 127 -12.98 1.11 -18.88
C ALA A 127 -13.77 0.02 -18.14
N VAL A 128 -14.60 0.43 -17.19
CA VAL A 128 -15.50 -0.46 -16.43
C VAL A 128 -16.87 0.17 -16.42
N CYS A 129 -17.78 -0.29 -17.27
CA CYS A 129 -19.06 0.37 -17.49
C CYS A 129 -20.14 -0.65 -17.88
N GLN A 130 -21.30 -0.60 -17.20
CA GLN A 130 -22.44 -1.43 -17.55
C GLN A 130 -22.99 -1.05 -18.93
N GLY A 131 -23.76 -1.94 -19.56
CA GLY A 131 -24.41 -1.65 -20.84
C GLY A 131 -25.36 -0.46 -20.73
N GLU A 132 -25.34 0.44 -21.71
CA GLU A 132 -26.19 1.64 -21.78
C GLU A 132 -26.06 2.59 -20.57
N GLN A 133 -24.95 2.50 -19.84
CA GLN A 133 -24.67 3.31 -18.65
C GLN A 133 -23.41 4.15 -18.85
N GLU A 134 -23.12 4.97 -17.83
CA GLU A 134 -21.89 5.74 -17.71
C GLU A 134 -21.16 5.37 -16.42
N SER A 135 -19.84 5.46 -16.45
CA SER A 135 -19.00 5.31 -15.27
C SER A 135 -17.87 6.32 -15.29
N THR A 136 -17.39 6.72 -14.10
CA THR A 136 -16.30 7.69 -13.98
C THR A 136 -15.13 7.07 -13.22
N VAL A 137 -13.95 7.23 -13.79
CA VAL A 137 -12.67 7.00 -13.11
C VAL A 137 -11.98 8.35 -12.91
N PHE A 138 -11.21 8.50 -11.85
CA PHE A 138 -10.49 9.71 -11.52
C PHE A 138 -9.00 9.47 -11.72
N VAL A 139 -8.37 10.33 -12.53
CA VAL A 139 -6.92 10.41 -12.69
C VAL A 139 -6.40 11.44 -11.69
N TYR A 140 -5.79 10.96 -10.61
CA TYR A 140 -5.19 11.80 -9.57
C TYR A 140 -3.77 12.23 -9.96
N LEU A 141 -3.43 13.49 -9.65
CA LEU A 141 -2.20 14.19 -10.03
C LEU A 141 -1.69 15.08 -8.87
N ASP A 142 -0.53 15.71 -9.05
CA ASP A 142 0.05 16.71 -8.14
C ASP A 142 0.37 16.20 -6.73
N ASN A 143 0.92 14.97 -6.65
CA ASN A 143 1.59 14.48 -5.44
C ASN A 143 3.10 14.36 -5.70
N PRO A 144 3.92 15.39 -5.40
CA PRO A 144 5.36 15.36 -5.69
C PRO A 144 6.13 14.34 -4.84
N SER A 145 5.53 13.81 -3.77
CA SER A 145 6.12 12.77 -2.93
C SER A 145 5.82 11.35 -3.44
N ALA A 146 4.95 11.19 -4.45
CA ALA A 146 4.55 9.89 -4.93
C ALA A 146 5.71 9.12 -5.57
N TRP A 147 5.74 7.81 -5.32
CA TRP A 147 6.70 6.89 -5.91
C TRP A 147 6.14 6.26 -7.19
N PRO A 148 7.00 5.72 -8.07
CA PRO A 148 6.55 4.87 -9.16
C PRO A 148 5.70 3.70 -8.64
N VAL A 149 4.66 3.34 -9.40
CA VAL A 149 3.88 2.14 -9.11
C VAL A 149 4.67 0.88 -9.50
N PRO A 150 4.49 -0.25 -8.80
CA PRO A 150 5.26 -1.47 -9.04
C PRO A 150 4.79 -2.28 -10.26
N ASP A 151 3.57 -2.03 -10.74
CA ASP A 151 2.92 -2.78 -11.82
C ASP A 151 2.01 -1.87 -12.68
N PHE A 152 1.88 -2.28 -13.94
CA PHE A 152 1.24 -1.52 -15.01
C PHE A 152 0.21 -2.36 -15.75
N LEU A 153 -0.81 -1.70 -16.31
CA LEU A 153 -1.76 -2.35 -17.21
C LEU A 153 -1.05 -2.82 -18.48
N GLN A 154 -0.98 -4.14 -18.66
CA GLN A 154 -0.28 -4.74 -19.79
C GLN A 154 -1.09 -4.71 -21.08
N SER A 155 -2.43 -4.75 -20.99
CA SER A 155 -3.31 -4.71 -22.15
C SER A 155 -3.34 -3.31 -22.79
N TYR A 156 -3.62 -3.28 -24.10
CA TYR A 156 -3.74 -2.06 -24.89
C TYR A 156 -4.76 -2.25 -26.01
N PRO A 157 -5.38 -1.17 -26.50
CA PRO A 157 -6.33 -1.24 -27.60
C PRO A 157 -5.59 -1.37 -28.95
N GLY A 158 -5.89 -2.43 -29.71
CA GLY A 158 -5.36 -2.62 -31.07
C GLY A 158 -3.90 -3.03 -31.14
N ILE A 159 -3.28 -3.01 -32.33
CA ILE A 159 -1.86 -3.34 -32.55
C ILE A 159 -1.00 -2.10 -32.35
N ILE A 160 0.15 -2.24 -31.68
CA ILE A 160 1.16 -1.18 -31.54
C ILE A 160 2.25 -1.38 -32.60
N ASN A 161 2.69 -0.27 -33.23
CA ASN A 161 3.81 -0.26 -34.18
C ASN A 161 3.62 -1.30 -35.29
N GLY A 162 2.43 -1.31 -35.91
CA GLY A 162 2.04 -2.30 -36.91
C GLY A 162 2.77 -2.17 -38.24
N ASP A 163 3.35 -1.00 -38.52
CA ASP A 163 4.28 -0.71 -39.61
C ASP A 163 5.74 -0.96 -39.25
N VAL A 164 6.02 -1.35 -37.99
CA VAL A 164 7.33 -1.77 -37.47
C VAL A 164 8.48 -0.79 -37.71
N GLU A 165 8.20 0.51 -37.86
CA GLU A 165 9.22 1.52 -38.17
C GLU A 165 10.05 1.96 -36.96
N LEU A 166 9.62 1.57 -35.76
CA LEU A 166 10.15 2.06 -34.50
C LEU A 166 10.76 0.90 -33.71
N GLY A 167 11.98 1.07 -33.21
CA GLY A 167 12.69 0.01 -32.51
C GLY A 167 14.14 0.36 -32.18
N THR A 168 14.75 -0.43 -31.32
CA THR A 168 16.20 -0.40 -31.03
C THR A 168 16.69 -1.82 -30.76
N GLY A 169 18.01 -2.05 -30.80
CA GLY A 169 18.58 -3.37 -30.47
C GLY A 169 18.17 -4.50 -31.42
N GLY A 170 17.74 -4.18 -32.65
CA GLY A 170 17.38 -5.16 -33.67
C GLY A 170 15.98 -5.75 -33.54
N VAL A 171 15.10 -5.17 -32.70
CA VAL A 171 13.70 -5.59 -32.52
C VAL A 171 12.79 -4.37 -32.57
N PRO A 172 11.62 -4.43 -33.24
CA PRO A 172 10.68 -3.31 -33.22
C PRO A 172 9.99 -3.21 -31.85
N PHE A 173 9.69 -1.98 -31.44
CA PHE A 173 9.00 -1.71 -30.18
C PHE A 173 7.62 -2.38 -30.16
N GLY A 174 7.27 -3.00 -29.03
CA GLY A 174 6.00 -3.73 -28.88
C GLY A 174 5.99 -5.13 -29.51
N TRP A 175 7.09 -5.55 -30.15
CA TRP A 175 7.25 -6.87 -30.76
C TRP A 175 8.34 -7.67 -30.06
N ARG A 176 8.23 -9.00 -30.10
CA ARG A 176 9.21 -9.92 -29.54
C ARG A 176 9.56 -11.00 -30.55
N HIS A 177 10.84 -11.15 -30.83
CA HIS A 177 11.41 -12.30 -31.54
C HIS A 177 11.45 -13.52 -30.63
N ASP A 178 11.16 -14.69 -31.19
CA ASP A 178 11.56 -15.94 -30.56
C ASP A 178 13.09 -16.11 -30.57
N PRO A 179 13.68 -16.88 -29.63
CA PRO A 179 15.11 -17.10 -29.62
C PRO A 179 15.64 -17.69 -30.93
N ASN A 180 16.63 -17.03 -31.52
CA ASN A 180 17.26 -17.47 -32.77
C ASN A 180 18.16 -18.69 -32.53
N THR A 181 18.23 -19.56 -33.53
CA THR A 181 19.17 -20.69 -33.63
C THR A 181 19.85 -20.66 -35.00
N PRO A 182 20.86 -21.52 -35.29
CA PRO A 182 21.42 -21.61 -36.65
C PRO A 182 20.39 -22.00 -37.73
N GLU A 183 19.29 -22.66 -37.35
CA GLU A 183 18.26 -23.14 -38.27
C GLU A 183 17.07 -22.19 -38.41
N TYR A 184 16.73 -21.45 -37.34
CA TYR A 184 15.55 -20.58 -37.28
C TYR A 184 15.98 -19.19 -36.81
N GLN A 185 15.82 -18.18 -37.67
CA GLN A 185 16.28 -16.84 -37.40
C GLN A 185 15.19 -15.80 -37.69
N THR A 186 15.09 -14.80 -36.83
CA THR A 186 14.19 -13.65 -36.95
C THR A 186 14.98 -12.36 -36.83
N PHE A 187 14.55 -11.36 -37.60
CA PHE A 187 15.23 -10.08 -37.70
C PHE A 187 14.24 -8.93 -37.85
N TRP A 188 14.68 -7.74 -37.44
CA TRP A 188 14.16 -6.46 -37.88
C TRP A 188 15.14 -5.88 -38.90
N THR A 189 14.71 -5.68 -40.15
CA THR A 189 15.64 -5.45 -41.28
C THR A 189 15.21 -4.30 -42.18
N ARG A 190 16.19 -3.71 -42.88
CA ARG A 190 16.01 -2.70 -43.95
C ARG A 190 16.22 -3.28 -45.36
N GLU A 191 16.34 -4.61 -45.50
CA GLU A 191 16.51 -5.27 -46.80
C GLU A 191 15.36 -4.93 -47.77
N THR A 192 14.14 -4.86 -47.24
CA THR A 192 12.92 -4.53 -47.97
C THR A 192 11.87 -4.06 -46.95
N ALA A 193 10.93 -3.24 -47.38
CA ALA A 193 9.83 -2.77 -46.57
C ALA A 193 8.59 -2.54 -47.44
N ARG A 194 7.40 -2.68 -46.86
CA ARG A 194 6.12 -2.36 -47.51
C ARG A 194 5.68 -0.94 -47.17
N SER A 195 5.88 -0.53 -45.93
CA SER A 195 5.75 0.82 -45.39
C SER A 195 7.11 1.27 -44.86
N GLY A 196 7.38 2.58 -44.91
CA GLY A 196 8.62 3.15 -44.35
C GLY A 196 9.91 2.48 -44.85
N ASN A 197 10.78 2.09 -43.93
CA ASN A 197 12.13 1.58 -44.20
C ASN A 197 12.42 0.22 -43.55
N TRP A 198 11.53 -0.30 -42.71
CA TRP A 198 11.77 -1.50 -41.92
C TRP A 198 10.72 -2.58 -42.17
N ALA A 199 11.13 -3.84 -42.02
CA ALA A 199 10.23 -4.98 -42.00
C ALA A 199 10.71 -6.04 -41.01
N LEU A 200 9.79 -6.92 -40.62
CA LEU A 200 10.12 -8.16 -39.93
C LEU A 200 10.59 -9.19 -40.95
N LYS A 201 11.62 -9.97 -40.63
CA LYS A 201 12.12 -11.07 -41.46
C LYS A 201 12.20 -12.34 -40.63
N THR A 202 11.77 -13.45 -41.23
CA THR A 202 11.99 -14.80 -40.72
C THR A 202 12.73 -15.61 -41.78
N GLN A 203 13.82 -16.26 -41.39
CA GLN A 203 14.64 -17.09 -42.25
C GLN A 203 14.78 -18.47 -41.59
N VAL A 204 14.47 -19.52 -42.36
CA VAL A 204 14.58 -20.90 -41.90
C VAL A 204 15.42 -21.69 -42.89
N SER A 205 16.47 -22.33 -42.37
CA SER A 205 17.46 -23.07 -43.15
C SER A 205 16.83 -24.25 -43.91
N ARG A 206 17.36 -24.54 -45.10
CA ARG A 206 16.90 -25.67 -45.91
C ARG A 206 17.09 -26.99 -45.16
N GLY A 207 16.07 -27.84 -45.16
CA GLY A 207 16.09 -29.13 -44.44
C GLY A 207 15.81 -29.02 -42.94
N ALA A 208 15.62 -27.82 -42.39
CA ALA A 208 15.16 -27.64 -41.02
C ALA A 208 13.74 -28.21 -40.83
N SER A 209 13.44 -28.71 -39.64
CA SER A 209 12.10 -29.20 -39.33
C SER A 209 11.11 -28.04 -39.20
N PRO A 210 9.84 -28.18 -39.62
CA PRO A 210 8.87 -27.10 -39.47
C PRO A 210 8.73 -26.66 -38.00
N SER A 211 8.87 -25.36 -37.74
CA SER A 211 8.75 -24.77 -36.41
C SER A 211 7.75 -23.62 -36.37
N TRP A 212 7.47 -23.12 -35.17
CA TRP A 212 6.62 -21.94 -34.91
C TRP A 212 7.44 -20.70 -34.58
N ILE A 213 8.66 -20.61 -35.11
CA ILE A 213 9.49 -19.42 -34.98
C ILE A 213 8.71 -18.20 -35.47
N SER A 214 8.71 -17.13 -34.69
CA SER A 214 7.91 -15.96 -34.98
C SER A 214 8.47 -14.71 -34.33
N THR A 215 8.07 -13.59 -34.91
CA THR A 215 8.02 -12.29 -34.24
C THR A 215 6.57 -11.98 -33.92
N ARG A 216 6.28 -11.64 -32.66
CA ARG A 216 4.91 -11.56 -32.16
C ARG A 216 4.66 -10.41 -31.18
N GLN A 217 3.40 -10.04 -31.09
CA GLN A 217 2.84 -9.09 -30.14
C GLN A 217 1.67 -9.76 -29.39
N THR A 218 1.61 -9.59 -28.08
CA THR A 218 0.62 -10.24 -27.19
C THR A 218 -0.15 -9.21 -26.36
N GLY A 219 -1.28 -9.61 -25.77
CA GLY A 219 -2.03 -8.77 -24.83
C GLY A 219 -2.88 -7.68 -25.50
N ILE A 220 -3.17 -7.82 -26.79
CA ILE A 220 -4.07 -6.93 -27.53
C ILE A 220 -5.48 -7.12 -26.98
N ALA A 221 -6.13 -6.08 -26.47
CA ALA A 221 -7.48 -6.20 -25.95
C ALA A 221 -8.51 -6.33 -27.09
N ILE A 222 -9.48 -7.24 -26.90
CA ILE A 222 -10.60 -7.47 -27.83
C ILE A 222 -11.91 -7.67 -27.05
N PHE A 223 -13.03 -7.48 -27.73
CA PHE A 223 -14.36 -7.80 -27.23
C PHE A 223 -14.77 -9.19 -27.71
N GLY A 224 -15.13 -10.07 -26.79
CA GLY A 224 -15.69 -11.38 -27.13
C GLY A 224 -17.00 -11.23 -27.91
N GLY A 225 -17.19 -12.04 -28.95
CA GLY A 225 -18.36 -12.00 -29.81
C GLY A 225 -18.39 -10.87 -30.85
N ALA A 226 -17.49 -9.89 -30.79
CA ALA A 226 -17.41 -8.84 -31.81
C ALA A 226 -16.71 -9.33 -33.09
N ARG A 227 -17.09 -8.76 -34.24
CA ARG A 227 -16.38 -8.98 -35.51
C ARG A 227 -15.14 -8.09 -35.60
N TYR A 228 -14.10 -8.65 -36.19
CA TYR A 228 -12.82 -8.01 -36.41
C TYR A 228 -12.32 -8.28 -37.82
N ARG A 229 -11.46 -7.39 -38.31
CA ARG A 229 -10.67 -7.56 -39.54
C ARG A 229 -9.19 -7.45 -39.23
N LEU A 230 -8.43 -8.51 -39.51
CA LEU A 230 -6.96 -8.48 -39.50
C LEU A 230 -6.45 -8.35 -40.93
N ARG A 231 -5.52 -7.43 -41.15
CA ARG A 231 -4.80 -7.22 -42.42
C ARG A 231 -3.30 -7.22 -42.16
N GLY A 232 -2.51 -7.82 -43.04
CA GLY A 232 -1.05 -7.76 -42.97
C GLY A 232 -0.41 -8.12 -44.29
N TRP A 233 0.81 -7.64 -44.52
CA TRP A 233 1.54 -7.90 -45.76
C TRP A 233 2.61 -8.98 -45.56
N VAL A 234 2.82 -9.79 -46.60
CA VAL A 234 3.82 -10.86 -46.61
C VAL A 234 4.56 -10.87 -47.95
N LYS A 235 5.88 -10.93 -47.90
CA LYS A 235 6.76 -11.18 -49.04
C LYS A 235 7.53 -12.47 -48.77
N ALA A 236 7.85 -13.25 -49.79
CA ALA A 236 8.55 -14.53 -49.62
C ALA A 236 9.60 -14.77 -50.70
N ASP A 237 10.67 -15.47 -50.32
CA ASP A 237 11.68 -15.99 -51.20
C ASP A 237 12.04 -17.43 -50.84
N GLY A 238 11.86 -18.35 -51.79
CA GLY A 238 12.20 -19.76 -51.65
C GLY A 238 11.44 -20.48 -50.53
N VAL A 239 10.22 -20.05 -50.20
CA VAL A 239 9.46 -20.66 -49.10
C VAL A 239 8.91 -22.03 -49.51
N GLU A 240 9.40 -23.10 -48.88
CA GLU A 240 8.82 -24.44 -48.96
C GLU A 240 7.91 -24.64 -47.76
N GLY A 241 6.60 -24.83 -47.98
CA GLY A 241 5.57 -24.77 -46.94
C GLY A 241 4.68 -23.55 -47.13
N TYR A 242 4.52 -22.71 -46.10
CA TYR A 242 3.82 -21.43 -46.24
C TYR A 242 4.34 -20.35 -45.28
N ALA A 243 4.13 -19.09 -45.67
CA ALA A 243 4.33 -17.92 -44.83
C ALA A 243 3.03 -17.12 -44.66
N GLY A 244 2.89 -16.42 -43.54
CA GLY A 244 1.65 -15.75 -43.20
C GLY A 244 1.67 -15.03 -41.85
N TRP A 245 0.49 -14.66 -41.40
CA TRP A 245 0.24 -14.18 -40.04
C TRP A 245 -0.60 -15.19 -39.27
N TYR A 246 -0.38 -15.32 -37.97
CA TYR A 246 -1.28 -16.05 -37.08
C TYR A 246 -1.93 -15.06 -36.10
N LEU A 247 -3.10 -15.45 -35.62
CA LEU A 247 -3.82 -14.76 -34.57
C LEU A 247 -4.26 -15.78 -33.54
N HIS A 248 -3.93 -15.56 -32.27
CA HIS A 248 -4.44 -16.35 -31.15
C HIS A 248 -5.47 -15.52 -30.39
N LEU A 249 -6.65 -16.07 -30.18
CA LEU A 249 -7.78 -15.47 -29.49
C LEU A 249 -8.07 -16.27 -28.23
N GLY A 250 -8.14 -15.62 -27.08
CA GLY A 250 -8.42 -16.31 -25.84
C GLY A 250 -8.61 -15.41 -24.64
N ASN A 251 -8.39 -15.97 -23.45
CA ASN A 251 -8.44 -15.31 -22.14
C ASN A 251 -7.34 -15.87 -21.23
N GLU A 252 -7.25 -15.38 -19.99
CA GLU A 252 -6.19 -15.75 -19.03
C GLU A 252 -5.97 -17.25 -18.87
N GLU A 253 -7.06 -17.99 -18.66
CA GLU A 253 -7.04 -19.44 -18.43
C GLU A 253 -6.77 -20.24 -19.70
N ASN A 254 -7.35 -19.82 -20.83
CA ASN A 254 -7.16 -20.44 -22.13
C ASN A 254 -6.72 -19.40 -23.17
N PRO A 255 -5.39 -19.20 -23.37
CA PRO A 255 -4.87 -18.19 -24.30
C PRO A 255 -5.17 -18.48 -25.78
N MET A 256 -5.55 -19.71 -26.15
CA MET A 256 -5.71 -20.16 -27.53
C MET A 256 -7.05 -20.90 -27.72
N ILE A 257 -8.16 -20.21 -27.45
CA ILE A 257 -9.51 -20.72 -27.71
C ILE A 257 -9.74 -20.86 -29.22
N SER A 258 -9.22 -19.90 -30.00
CA SER A 258 -9.21 -19.95 -31.46
C SER A 258 -7.86 -19.45 -31.97
N ALA A 259 -7.36 -20.05 -33.05
CA ALA A 259 -6.03 -19.77 -33.59
C ALA A 259 -6.03 -19.67 -35.13
N PRO A 260 -6.76 -18.72 -35.74
CA PRO A 260 -6.79 -18.60 -37.19
C PRO A 260 -5.43 -18.21 -37.77
N MET A 261 -5.19 -18.66 -39.00
CA MET A 261 -3.97 -18.39 -39.77
C MET A 261 -4.31 -17.75 -41.11
N LEU A 262 -3.54 -16.72 -41.46
CA LEU A 262 -3.64 -15.97 -42.69
C LEU A 262 -2.44 -16.32 -43.55
N SER A 263 -2.58 -17.35 -44.38
CA SER A 263 -1.51 -17.83 -45.26
C SER A 263 -1.45 -17.04 -46.56
N ALA A 264 -0.25 -16.62 -46.95
CA ALA A 264 0.06 -16.08 -48.28
C ALA A 264 0.56 -17.17 -49.26
N GLY A 265 0.59 -18.44 -48.80
CA GLY A 265 1.12 -19.59 -49.54
C GLY A 265 2.64 -19.76 -49.41
N GLY A 266 3.20 -20.66 -50.22
CA GLY A 266 4.65 -20.86 -50.38
C GLY A 266 5.18 -20.30 -51.70
N GLY A 267 6.47 -20.50 -51.96
CA GLY A 267 7.21 -20.05 -53.15
C GLY A 267 7.91 -18.70 -52.97
N THR A 268 8.27 -18.09 -54.10
CA THR A 268 8.82 -16.73 -54.16
C THR A 268 7.76 -15.78 -54.70
N TYR A 269 7.47 -14.70 -53.98
CA TYR A 269 6.52 -13.67 -54.40
C TYR A 269 6.83 -12.32 -53.76
N ASP A 270 6.44 -11.25 -54.45
CA ASP A 270 6.48 -9.91 -53.87
C ASP A 270 5.33 -9.68 -52.86
N TRP A 271 5.30 -8.52 -52.21
CA TRP A 271 4.31 -8.20 -51.18
C TRP A 271 2.87 -8.54 -51.56
N LYS A 272 2.27 -9.48 -50.81
CA LYS A 272 0.87 -9.88 -50.88
C LYS A 272 0.15 -9.47 -49.60
N LEU A 273 -1.03 -8.87 -49.74
CA LEU A 273 -1.93 -8.63 -48.63
C LEU A 273 -2.65 -9.93 -48.26
N VAL A 274 -2.63 -10.28 -46.98
CA VAL A 274 -3.52 -11.29 -46.41
C VAL A 274 -4.54 -10.61 -45.50
N GLU A 275 -5.78 -11.07 -45.55
CA GLU A 275 -6.90 -10.50 -44.82
C GLU A 275 -7.78 -11.61 -44.24
N LEU A 276 -8.27 -11.40 -43.01
CA LEU A 276 -9.26 -12.25 -42.38
C LEU A 276 -10.28 -11.40 -41.62
N GLU A 277 -11.54 -11.57 -41.97
CA GLU A 277 -12.65 -11.20 -41.10
C GLU A 277 -13.05 -12.39 -40.23
N PHE A 278 -13.22 -12.16 -38.94
CA PHE A 278 -13.60 -13.20 -37.98
C PHE A 278 -14.47 -12.63 -36.87
N THR A 279 -15.20 -13.51 -36.18
CA THR A 279 -15.89 -13.18 -34.93
C THR A 279 -15.08 -13.72 -33.77
N ALA A 280 -14.75 -12.89 -32.79
CA ALA A 280 -14.03 -13.33 -31.60
C ALA A 280 -14.88 -14.33 -30.80
N PRO A 281 -14.32 -15.42 -30.24
CA PRO A 281 -15.05 -16.27 -29.32
C PRO A 281 -15.68 -15.46 -28.18
N PRO A 282 -16.92 -15.73 -27.73
CA PRO A 282 -17.60 -14.93 -26.70
C PRO A 282 -16.81 -14.72 -25.41
N GLN A 283 -16.00 -15.72 -25.03
CA GLN A 283 -15.19 -15.72 -23.81
C GLN A 283 -13.76 -15.15 -24.02
N ALA A 284 -13.41 -14.72 -25.22
CA ALA A 284 -12.10 -14.16 -25.53
C ALA A 284 -12.06 -12.66 -25.24
N ASN A 285 -11.05 -12.22 -24.48
CA ASN A 285 -10.82 -10.81 -24.15
C ASN A 285 -9.42 -10.32 -24.54
N ARG A 286 -8.59 -11.21 -25.11
CA ARG A 286 -7.24 -10.89 -25.58
C ARG A 286 -6.91 -11.59 -26.90
N ALA A 287 -6.11 -10.90 -27.69
CA ALA A 287 -5.50 -11.39 -28.91
C ALA A 287 -3.96 -11.37 -28.81
N SER A 288 -3.32 -12.25 -29.57
CA SER A 288 -1.90 -12.18 -29.90
C SER A 288 -1.74 -12.34 -31.41
N VAL A 289 -0.96 -11.47 -32.03
CA VAL A 289 -0.67 -11.50 -33.47
C VAL A 289 0.80 -11.81 -33.66
N GLY A 290 1.13 -12.66 -34.62
CA GLY A 290 2.53 -12.89 -34.96
C GLY A 290 2.72 -13.41 -36.37
N THR A 291 3.97 -13.37 -36.78
CA THR A 291 4.41 -13.90 -38.07
C THR A 291 4.48 -15.42 -38.03
N VAL A 292 4.25 -16.08 -39.16
CA VAL A 292 4.45 -17.52 -39.30
C VAL A 292 5.18 -17.82 -40.60
N LEU A 293 6.22 -18.64 -40.50
CA LEU A 293 6.83 -19.36 -41.61
C LEU A 293 6.90 -20.82 -41.18
N ARG A 294 5.93 -21.63 -41.64
CA ARG A 294 5.87 -23.05 -41.30
C ARG A 294 6.45 -23.85 -42.46
N GLY A 295 7.76 -24.08 -42.40
CA GLY A 295 8.54 -24.67 -43.47
C GLY A 295 9.96 -24.11 -43.51
N THR A 296 10.56 -24.00 -44.69
CA THR A 296 11.91 -23.41 -44.90
C THR A 296 11.84 -22.23 -45.86
N GLY A 297 12.91 -21.44 -45.95
CA GLY A 297 13.00 -20.27 -46.85
C GLY A 297 13.03 -18.95 -46.09
N THR A 298 12.75 -17.84 -46.77
CA THR A 298 12.74 -16.50 -46.18
C THR A 298 11.40 -15.80 -46.41
N ALA A 299 10.85 -15.18 -45.37
CA ALA A 299 9.67 -14.34 -45.49
C ALA A 299 9.85 -13.01 -44.76
N TRP A 300 9.29 -11.95 -45.33
CA TRP A 300 9.22 -10.61 -44.74
C TRP A 300 7.76 -10.24 -44.47
N PHE A 301 7.54 -9.48 -43.40
CA PHE A 301 6.21 -9.13 -42.89
C PHE A 301 6.17 -7.67 -42.46
N ASP A 302 5.08 -6.99 -42.79
CA ASP A 302 4.94 -5.54 -42.54
C ASP A 302 3.46 -5.10 -42.57
N ALA A 303 3.18 -3.88 -42.09
CA ALA A 303 1.91 -3.17 -42.12
C ALA A 303 0.71 -4.02 -41.67
N VAL A 304 0.77 -4.50 -40.43
CA VAL A 304 -0.30 -5.29 -39.81
C VAL A 304 -1.26 -4.44 -38.98
N SER A 305 -2.56 -4.64 -39.15
CA SER A 305 -3.60 -3.90 -38.45
C SER A 305 -4.75 -4.82 -38.03
N LEU A 306 -5.27 -4.62 -36.83
CA LEU A 306 -6.48 -5.29 -36.32
C LEU A 306 -7.57 -4.24 -36.06
N GLU A 307 -8.65 -4.30 -36.82
CA GLU A 307 -9.80 -3.39 -36.77
C GLU A 307 -11.00 -4.09 -36.12
N CYS A 308 -11.66 -3.44 -35.15
CA CYS A 308 -12.94 -3.92 -34.60
C CYS A 308 -14.10 -3.39 -35.47
N LEU A 309 -14.85 -4.28 -36.11
CA LEU A 309 -15.95 -3.93 -37.01
C LEU A 309 -17.27 -3.68 -36.26
N ASP A 310 -17.43 -4.29 -35.08
CA ASP A 310 -18.61 -4.14 -34.22
C ASP A 310 -18.28 -3.35 -32.94
N ASN A 311 -17.38 -2.37 -33.04
CA ASN A 311 -16.85 -1.66 -31.87
C ASN A 311 -17.99 -1.20 -30.95
N PRO A 312 -18.02 -1.61 -29.67
CA PRO A 312 -18.94 -0.98 -28.73
C PRO A 312 -18.60 0.51 -28.74
N SER A 313 -19.61 1.33 -28.99
CA SER A 313 -19.47 2.78 -29.01
C SER A 313 -19.23 3.30 -27.59
N LEU A 314 -18.00 3.10 -27.12
CA LEU A 314 -17.47 3.71 -25.92
C LEU A 314 -17.13 5.16 -26.24
N GLU A 315 -17.79 6.07 -25.54
CA GLU A 315 -17.43 7.49 -25.59
C GLU A 315 -16.65 7.84 -24.33
N VAL A 316 -15.47 8.40 -24.52
CA VAL A 316 -14.61 8.85 -23.42
C VAL A 316 -14.67 10.37 -23.36
N GLN A 317 -15.11 10.88 -22.23
CA GLN A 317 -15.11 12.31 -21.95
C GLN A 317 -14.15 12.60 -20.79
N VAL A 318 -13.13 13.42 -21.07
CA VAL A 318 -12.25 13.94 -20.03
C VAL A 318 -12.86 15.24 -19.50
N GLY A 319 -13.13 15.28 -18.20
CA GLY A 319 -13.67 16.44 -17.53
C GLY A 319 -12.61 17.47 -17.16
N ARG A 320 -13.01 18.50 -16.42
CA ARG A 320 -12.10 19.55 -15.94
C ARG A 320 -11.29 19.06 -14.74
N THR A 321 -10.07 19.54 -14.62
CA THR A 321 -9.24 19.31 -13.44
C THR A 321 -9.89 19.91 -12.20
N GLU A 322 -10.11 19.06 -11.20
CA GLU A 322 -10.51 19.43 -9.85
C GLU A 322 -9.25 19.62 -8.99
N ARG A 323 -9.24 20.62 -8.12
CA ARG A 323 -8.12 20.93 -7.22
C ARG A 323 -8.56 20.80 -5.77
N LEU A 324 -7.74 20.16 -4.95
CA LEU A 324 -7.87 20.10 -3.51
C LEU A 324 -6.88 21.06 -2.87
N ASN A 325 -7.40 22.16 -2.34
CA ASN A 325 -6.61 23.10 -1.56
C ASN A 325 -6.83 22.80 -0.08
N LEU A 326 -5.76 22.44 0.62
CA LEU A 326 -5.79 22.22 2.05
C LEU A 326 -5.18 23.41 2.79
N THR A 327 -5.80 23.80 3.90
CA THR A 327 -5.25 24.80 4.82
C THR A 327 -4.52 24.13 5.96
N GLN A 328 -3.29 24.55 6.25
CA GLN A 328 -2.56 24.09 7.42
C GLN A 328 -3.12 24.77 8.69
N GLU A 329 -3.63 24.00 9.65
CA GLU A 329 -4.21 24.56 10.89
C GLU A 329 -3.17 24.86 11.97
N THR A 330 -2.12 24.06 12.05
CA THR A 330 -1.06 24.20 13.05
C THR A 330 0.27 24.31 12.33
N PRO A 331 1.14 25.29 12.67
CA PRO A 331 2.43 25.42 12.01
C PRO A 331 3.25 24.13 12.21
N PRO A 332 3.88 23.59 11.16
CA PRO A 332 4.66 22.35 11.25
C PRO A 332 5.85 22.47 12.23
N ASP A 333 6.30 23.70 12.48
CA ASP A 333 7.40 24.06 13.37
C ASP A 333 6.89 24.69 14.68
N GLU A 334 5.78 24.17 15.21
CA GLU A 334 5.22 24.62 16.48
C GLU A 334 6.30 24.63 17.57
N THR A 335 6.32 25.70 18.38
CA THR A 335 7.28 25.88 19.47
C THR A 335 7.23 24.69 20.42
N TRP A 336 8.40 24.18 20.78
CA TRP A 336 8.52 23.10 21.75
C TRP A 336 7.91 23.52 23.09
N ILE A 337 6.98 22.73 23.60
CA ILE A 337 6.44 22.97 24.94
C ILE A 337 7.54 22.73 25.99
N SER A 338 7.63 23.61 26.98
CA SER A 338 8.52 23.39 28.12
C SER A 338 7.99 22.24 28.97
N SER A 339 8.86 21.33 29.41
CA SER A 339 8.42 20.28 30.34
C SER A 339 8.11 20.85 31.74
N ALA A 340 8.56 22.08 32.05
CA ALA A 340 8.17 22.79 33.27
C ALA A 340 6.70 23.23 33.27
N SER A 341 6.06 23.33 32.10
CA SER A 341 4.64 23.65 31.95
C SER A 341 3.71 22.50 32.36
N LEU A 342 4.26 21.31 32.66
CA LEU A 342 3.48 20.12 33.01
C LEU A 342 3.03 20.05 34.46
N HIS A 343 3.45 20.99 35.33
CA HIS A 343 3.09 20.93 36.75
C HIS A 343 2.85 22.29 37.43
N PRO A 344 1.59 22.58 37.79
CA PRO A 344 1.27 23.50 38.89
C PRO A 344 1.16 22.80 40.26
N SER A 345 1.03 21.46 40.31
CA SER A 345 0.47 20.75 41.47
C SER A 345 1.31 19.64 42.15
N GLN A 346 2.59 19.42 41.80
CA GLN A 346 3.48 18.53 42.59
C GLN A 346 4.61 19.30 43.25
N PRO A 347 4.95 19.00 44.52
CA PRO A 347 6.12 19.58 45.17
C PRO A 347 7.38 19.15 44.42
N ALA A 348 8.27 20.11 44.17
CA ALA A 348 9.46 20.04 43.30
C ALA A 348 10.54 18.99 43.68
N GLY A 349 10.23 17.99 44.51
CA GLY A 349 11.17 17.06 45.13
C GLY A 349 11.56 15.82 44.31
N GLN A 350 10.97 15.55 43.14
CA GLN A 350 11.30 14.35 42.34
C GLN A 350 11.49 14.59 40.83
N LEU A 351 11.72 15.83 40.39
CA LEU A 351 12.05 16.12 38.99
C LEU A 351 13.58 16.05 38.79
N ARG A 352 14.04 15.22 37.85
CA ARG A 352 15.46 15.12 37.46
C ARG A 352 15.97 16.48 36.94
N LYS A 353 17.28 16.71 37.10
CA LYS A 353 18.00 17.99 37.00
C LYS A 353 17.85 18.84 35.73
N ASP A 354 17.23 18.36 34.64
CA ASP A 354 17.16 19.17 33.40
C ASP A 354 15.77 19.34 32.77
N ASN A 355 14.72 18.61 33.18
CA ASN A 355 13.33 18.81 32.74
C ASN A 355 13.23 19.17 31.23
N ARG A 356 13.75 18.31 30.34
CA ARG A 356 13.65 18.49 28.88
C ARG A 356 13.03 17.27 28.23
N TRP A 357 12.33 17.46 27.11
CA TRP A 357 11.91 16.36 26.23
C TRP A 357 13.10 15.70 25.55
N GLU A 358 13.03 14.40 25.27
CA GLU A 358 14.05 13.70 24.46
C GLU A 358 13.78 13.89 22.97
N GLY A 359 12.50 13.89 22.59
CA GLY A 359 12.05 14.15 21.25
C GLY A 359 10.54 14.30 21.19
N ARG A 360 10.03 14.51 19.98
CA ARG A 360 8.59 14.45 19.69
C ARG A 360 8.33 13.74 18.37
N ALA A 361 7.19 13.07 18.27
CA ALA A 361 6.66 12.59 17.01
C ALA A 361 5.67 13.62 16.47
N ARG A 362 5.86 14.08 15.23
CA ARG A 362 4.86 14.88 14.53
C ARG A 362 3.85 13.95 13.89
N VAL A 363 2.61 14.10 14.31
CA VAL A 363 1.44 13.36 13.85
C VAL A 363 0.65 14.25 12.91
N ARG A 364 0.41 13.78 11.69
CA ARG A 364 -0.39 14.50 10.69
C ARG A 364 -1.70 13.80 10.41
N SER A 365 -2.78 14.55 10.29
CA SER A 365 -4.08 14.09 9.80
C SER A 365 -4.64 15.05 8.74
N ILE A 366 -5.38 14.51 7.77
CA ILE A 366 -6.03 15.28 6.70
C ILE A 366 -7.54 15.19 6.89
N HIS A 367 -8.21 16.34 6.96
CA HIS A 367 -9.63 16.43 7.21
C HIS A 367 -10.37 16.94 5.97
N LEU A 368 -11.12 16.05 5.30
CA LEU A 368 -11.83 16.35 4.04
C LEU A 368 -13.35 16.50 4.22
N SER A 369 -13.82 16.78 5.45
CA SER A 369 -15.25 16.83 5.76
C SER A 369 -16.01 17.83 4.87
N ARG A 370 -17.26 17.52 4.51
CA ARG A 370 -18.19 18.47 3.86
C ARG A 370 -19.04 19.25 4.86
N VAL A 371 -19.05 18.82 6.11
CA VAL A 371 -19.81 19.44 7.20
C VAL A 371 -18.93 20.52 7.84
N ALA A 372 -19.54 21.54 8.45
CA ALA A 372 -18.84 22.57 9.21
C ALA A 372 -17.89 21.97 10.29
N GLU A 373 -17.03 22.82 10.85
CA GLU A 373 -16.12 22.49 11.95
C GLU A 373 -16.81 21.65 13.05
N GLY A 374 -16.22 20.51 13.42
CA GLY A 374 -16.84 19.57 14.34
C GLY A 374 -15.85 18.59 14.98
N PRO A 375 -16.29 17.85 16.02
CA PRO A 375 -15.46 16.88 16.70
C PRO A 375 -15.14 15.69 15.80
N VAL A 376 -13.90 15.23 15.84
CA VAL A 376 -13.41 14.06 15.12
C VAL A 376 -12.51 13.23 16.05
N LEU A 377 -12.51 11.92 15.84
CA LEU A 377 -11.53 11.02 16.45
C LEU A 377 -10.39 10.82 15.45
N VAL A 378 -9.15 11.05 15.88
CA VAL A 378 -7.96 10.77 15.08
C VAL A 378 -7.27 9.53 15.60
N GLY A 379 -6.92 8.60 14.70
CA GLY A 379 -6.23 7.35 15.01
C GLY A 379 -4.92 7.23 14.26
N VAL A 380 -3.84 6.97 15.01
CA VAL A 380 -2.46 6.93 14.48
C VAL A 380 -1.80 5.64 14.91
N GLY A 381 -1.16 4.92 13.98
CA GLY A 381 -0.40 3.71 14.31
C GLY A 381 0.78 3.99 15.25
N ALA A 382 0.86 3.30 16.38
CA ALA A 382 1.94 3.46 17.35
C ALA A 382 3.21 2.64 17.00
N ALA A 383 3.14 1.76 15.99
CA ALA A 383 4.21 0.83 15.63
C ALA A 383 5.56 1.51 15.35
N ARG A 384 5.56 2.61 14.57
CA ARG A 384 6.76 3.41 14.31
C ARG A 384 7.40 3.90 15.62
N LEU A 385 6.61 4.52 16.51
CA LEU A 385 7.13 5.03 17.79
C LEU A 385 7.68 3.89 18.68
N LYS A 386 6.98 2.74 18.74
CA LYS A 386 7.44 1.55 19.46
C LYS A 386 8.77 1.03 18.90
N ALA A 387 8.92 0.96 17.58
CA ALA A 387 10.13 0.49 16.92
C ALA A 387 11.34 1.42 17.17
N HIS A 388 11.16 2.74 17.05
CA HIS A 388 12.24 3.70 17.27
C HIS A 388 12.68 3.80 18.74
N LEU A 389 11.74 3.73 19.69
CA LEU A 389 12.06 3.83 21.12
C LEU A 389 12.49 2.50 21.73
N GLY A 390 12.09 1.36 21.14
CA GLY A 390 12.46 0.02 21.59
C GLY A 390 12.19 -0.19 23.08
N ARG A 391 13.21 -0.62 23.83
CA ARG A 391 13.12 -0.79 25.30
C ARG A 391 12.88 0.51 26.07
N GLY A 392 13.10 1.66 25.43
CA GLY A 392 12.81 2.99 25.97
C GLY A 392 11.36 3.43 25.78
N PHE A 393 10.52 2.67 25.09
CA PHE A 393 9.11 3.00 24.90
C PHE A 393 8.38 2.99 26.26
N ARG A 394 8.06 4.18 26.76
CA ARG A 394 7.44 4.43 28.07
C ARG A 394 6.15 5.26 27.86
N PRO A 395 4.97 4.63 27.69
CA PRO A 395 3.68 5.32 27.54
C PRO A 395 3.36 6.34 28.63
N ASP A 396 3.81 6.06 29.86
CA ASP A 396 3.68 6.89 31.05
C ASP A 396 4.58 8.14 31.02
N CYS A 397 5.47 8.24 30.02
CA CYS A 397 6.39 9.34 29.82
C CYS A 397 6.11 10.08 28.50
N MET A 398 4.87 10.03 28.02
CA MET A 398 4.42 10.65 26.78
C MET A 398 3.34 11.70 27.02
N LEU A 399 3.34 12.74 26.20
CA LEU A 399 2.31 13.77 26.18
C LEU A 399 1.90 14.08 24.74
N LEU A 400 0.60 13.96 24.45
CA LEU A 400 0.04 14.46 23.21
C LEU A 400 -0.39 15.92 23.39
N THR A 401 -0.03 16.76 22.42
CA THR A 401 -0.56 18.12 22.29
C THR A 401 -1.24 18.30 20.94
N VAL A 402 -2.35 19.04 20.94
CA VAL A 402 -3.05 19.47 19.73
C VAL A 402 -3.18 20.99 19.79
N ARG A 403 -2.62 21.70 18.80
CA ARG A 403 -2.53 23.19 18.81
C ARG A 403 -1.87 23.71 20.10
N GLY A 404 -0.79 23.05 20.53
CA GLY A 404 -0.04 23.40 21.74
C GLY A 404 -0.65 22.96 23.06
N GLU A 405 -1.92 22.53 23.06
CA GLU A 405 -2.64 22.19 24.28
C GLU A 405 -2.57 20.69 24.60
N PRO A 406 -2.19 20.31 25.83
CA PRO A 406 -2.24 18.92 26.31
C PRO A 406 -3.60 18.27 26.11
N THR A 407 -3.62 17.09 25.48
CA THR A 407 -4.85 16.36 25.16
C THR A 407 -4.76 14.91 25.64
N ALA A 408 -5.84 14.40 26.22
CA ALA A 408 -5.93 13.00 26.62
C ALA A 408 -5.92 12.10 25.37
N PHE A 409 -5.19 10.98 25.45
CA PHE A 409 -5.13 10.02 24.36
C PHE A 409 -5.10 8.58 24.87
N LEU A 410 -5.68 7.66 24.09
CA LEU A 410 -5.59 6.22 24.38
C LEU A 410 -4.40 5.66 23.60
N LEU A 411 -3.53 4.95 24.33
CA LEU A 411 -2.35 4.31 23.76
C LEU A 411 -2.47 2.79 23.86
N GLY A 412 -2.63 2.15 22.70
CA GLY A 412 -2.54 0.70 22.52
C GLY A 412 -1.63 0.41 21.32
N ASP A 413 -2.17 -0.25 20.29
CA ASP A 413 -1.53 -0.27 18.96
C ASP A 413 -1.79 1.01 18.16
N LEU A 414 -2.72 1.83 18.65
CA LEU A 414 -3.02 3.16 18.15
C LEU A 414 -2.77 4.20 19.23
N ILE A 415 -2.40 5.40 18.80
CA ILE A 415 -2.59 6.65 19.53
C ILE A 415 -3.93 7.22 19.04
N LEU A 416 -4.89 7.34 19.95
CA LEU A 416 -6.24 7.84 19.65
C LEU A 416 -6.52 9.10 20.45
N PHE A 417 -7.02 10.15 19.81
CA PHE A 417 -7.38 11.39 20.47
C PHE A 417 -8.53 12.09 19.75
N GLU A 418 -9.34 12.81 20.53
CA GLU A 418 -10.40 13.65 19.98
C GLU A 418 -9.86 15.06 19.72
N THR A 419 -10.35 15.68 18.65
CA THR A 419 -10.10 17.09 18.39
C THR A 419 -11.23 17.67 17.57
N THR A 420 -11.26 18.99 17.43
CA THR A 420 -12.12 19.66 16.47
C THR A 420 -11.37 19.79 15.15
N ALA A 421 -11.99 19.49 14.02
CA ALA A 421 -11.35 19.64 12.71
C ALA A 421 -12.21 20.48 11.76
N ARG A 422 -11.55 21.32 10.96
CA ARG A 422 -12.19 22.06 9.87
C ARG A 422 -12.14 21.25 8.57
N PRO A 423 -13.10 21.44 7.66
CA PRO A 423 -13.01 20.96 6.29
C PRO A 423 -11.75 21.41 5.56
N ASN A 424 -11.22 20.51 4.74
CA ASN A 424 -10.08 20.75 3.85
C ASN A 424 -8.86 21.31 4.59
N THR A 425 -8.50 20.68 5.69
CA THR A 425 -7.33 21.09 6.47
C THR A 425 -6.35 19.96 6.71
N ILE A 426 -5.13 20.38 7.03
CA ILE A 426 -4.08 19.53 7.59
C ILE A 426 -3.89 19.96 9.04
N LEU A 427 -4.01 18.99 9.94
CA LEU A 427 -3.73 19.16 11.35
C LEU A 427 -2.46 18.40 11.70
N ASP A 428 -1.48 19.13 12.23
CA ASP A 428 -0.31 18.53 12.87
C ASP A 428 -0.50 18.58 14.40
N ALA A 429 -0.34 17.43 15.04
CA ALA A 429 -0.30 17.24 16.48
C ALA A 429 1.06 16.67 16.87
N PHE A 430 1.42 16.74 18.15
CA PHE A 430 2.76 16.32 18.59
C PHE A 430 2.67 15.39 19.80
N VAL A 431 3.35 14.24 19.70
CA VAL A 431 3.54 13.33 20.83
C VAL A 431 4.95 13.53 21.34
N TYR A 432 5.08 14.29 22.43
CA TYR A 432 6.32 14.49 23.15
C TYR A 432 6.64 13.26 24.00
N PHE A 433 7.92 12.89 24.08
CA PHE A 433 8.36 11.75 24.87
C PHE A 433 9.73 11.98 25.51
N ALA A 434 9.98 11.31 26.63
CA ALA A 434 11.28 11.22 27.27
C ALA A 434 11.40 9.88 28.01
N ARG A 435 12.57 9.24 28.00
CA ARG A 435 12.75 7.94 28.68
C ARG A 435 12.83 8.02 30.20
N ASP A 436 13.00 9.22 30.77
CA ASP A 436 13.30 9.41 32.19
C ASP A 436 12.47 10.49 32.91
N VAL A 437 11.42 10.99 32.27
CA VAL A 437 10.47 11.95 32.84
C VAL A 437 9.14 11.24 33.08
N VAL A 438 8.64 11.22 34.32
CA VAL A 438 7.30 10.70 34.61
C VAL A 438 6.28 11.78 34.22
N CYS A 439 5.36 11.47 33.29
CA CYS A 439 4.29 12.40 32.89
C CYS A 439 2.99 12.04 33.64
N PRO A 440 2.32 13.01 34.30
CA PRO A 440 1.23 12.71 35.22
C PRO A 440 -0.14 12.37 34.59
N THR A 441 -0.27 12.13 33.28
CA THR A 441 -1.58 12.31 32.61
C THR A 441 -2.16 11.15 31.79
N ASN A 442 -1.57 9.95 31.75
CA ASN A 442 -2.15 8.85 30.96
C ASN A 442 -2.42 7.60 31.79
N ALA A 443 -3.52 7.59 32.56
CA ALA A 443 -4.11 6.33 32.99
C ALA A 443 -4.98 5.80 31.82
N PRO A 444 -4.59 4.71 31.13
CA PRO A 444 -5.29 4.24 29.92
C PRO A 444 -6.79 3.99 30.16
N GLN A 445 -7.14 3.58 31.37
CA GLN A 445 -8.51 3.35 31.80
C GLN A 445 -9.34 4.65 31.82
N GLU A 446 -8.82 5.74 32.41
CA GLU A 446 -9.52 7.03 32.45
C GLU A 446 -9.72 7.60 31.04
N THR A 447 -8.73 7.44 30.19
CA THR A 447 -8.82 7.90 28.81
C THR A 447 -9.83 7.07 28.00
N PHE A 448 -9.85 5.76 28.19
CA PHE A 448 -10.83 4.89 27.55
C PHE A 448 -12.26 5.24 27.97
N VAL A 449 -12.49 5.50 29.25
CA VAL A 449 -13.80 5.98 29.77
C VAL A 449 -14.27 7.22 29.02
N ARG A 450 -13.38 8.18 28.76
CA ARG A 450 -13.73 9.39 27.98
C ARG A 450 -14.24 9.04 26.57
N PHE A 451 -13.59 8.09 25.89
CA PHE A 451 -14.03 7.63 24.57
C PHE A 451 -15.36 6.87 24.62
N VAL A 452 -15.60 6.07 25.67
CA VAL A 452 -16.89 5.39 25.87
C VAL A 452 -18.03 6.39 26.04
N GLN A 453 -17.79 7.46 26.80
CA GLN A 453 -18.75 8.53 27.09
C GLN A 453 -18.83 9.61 26.00
N SER A 454 -17.97 9.52 24.98
CA SER A 454 -17.86 10.53 23.92
C SER A 454 -19.13 10.60 23.07
N PRO A 455 -19.56 11.80 22.64
CA PRO A 455 -20.64 11.93 21.65
C PRO A 455 -20.26 11.33 20.28
N LEU A 456 -18.98 11.05 20.04
CA LEU A 456 -18.53 10.35 18.83
C LEU A 456 -18.80 8.84 18.88
N ASN A 457 -19.02 8.28 20.08
CA ASN A 457 -19.39 6.88 20.23
C ASN A 457 -20.84 6.67 19.76
N ARG A 458 -21.01 5.91 18.69
CA ARG A 458 -22.32 5.63 18.08
C ARG A 458 -23.07 4.47 18.75
N VAL A 459 -22.44 3.79 19.71
CA VAL A 459 -23.04 2.67 20.44
C VAL A 459 -24.00 3.19 21.51
N ARG A 460 -25.18 2.57 21.60
CA ARG A 460 -26.15 2.86 22.66
C ARG A 460 -25.93 1.91 23.82
N ASN A 461 -26.06 2.43 25.04
CA ASN A 461 -25.82 1.69 26.28
C ASN A 461 -24.44 0.97 26.28
N PRO A 462 -23.34 1.70 26.02
CA PRO A 462 -22.03 1.08 25.78
C PRO A 462 -21.40 0.46 27.04
N SER A 463 -21.79 0.89 28.23
CA SER A 463 -21.36 0.32 29.52
C SER A 463 -22.45 -0.49 30.23
N PHE A 464 -23.55 -0.81 29.55
CA PHE A 464 -24.60 -1.70 30.06
C PHE A 464 -25.31 -1.23 31.35
N GLU A 465 -25.23 0.07 31.66
CA GLU A 465 -25.85 0.72 32.83
C GLU A 465 -27.36 0.96 32.69
N SER A 466 -27.96 0.68 31.52
CA SER A 466 -29.42 0.72 31.32
C SER A 466 -30.04 -0.65 30.94
N GLY A 467 -31.28 -0.91 31.38
CA GLY A 467 -32.03 -2.16 31.15
C GLY A 467 -32.36 -2.97 32.41
N GLU A 468 -33.44 -3.76 32.34
CA GLU A 468 -33.92 -4.68 33.39
C GLU A 468 -33.58 -6.14 33.02
N GLY A 469 -32.50 -6.68 33.61
CA GLY A 469 -32.04 -8.05 33.38
C GLY A 469 -31.29 -8.27 32.06
N LEU A 470 -31.78 -7.69 30.96
CA LEU A 470 -31.12 -7.64 29.65
C LEU A 470 -30.64 -6.21 29.32
N PRO A 471 -29.55 -6.05 28.56
CA PRO A 471 -29.04 -4.74 28.17
C PRO A 471 -30.00 -4.02 27.22
N GLU A 472 -30.44 -2.81 27.60
CA GLU A 472 -31.24 -1.95 26.73
C GLU A 472 -30.50 -1.66 25.40
N ALA A 473 -31.22 -1.58 24.29
CA ALA A 473 -30.71 -1.34 22.93
C ALA A 473 -29.79 -2.44 22.33
N TRP A 474 -29.63 -3.57 23.03
CA TRP A 474 -28.89 -4.73 22.55
C TRP A 474 -29.84 -5.91 22.29
N GLN A 475 -29.81 -6.45 21.07
CA GLN A 475 -30.71 -7.53 20.66
C GLN A 475 -30.06 -8.90 20.93
N PRO A 476 -30.75 -9.83 21.62
CA PRO A 476 -30.26 -11.19 21.73
C PRO A 476 -30.25 -11.86 20.35
N THR A 477 -29.22 -12.67 20.08
CA THR A 477 -29.07 -13.44 18.84
C THR A 477 -28.55 -14.82 19.17
N GLY A 478 -29.18 -15.86 18.61
CA GLY A 478 -28.80 -17.26 18.85
C GLY A 478 -28.97 -17.76 20.30
N ILE A 479 -29.51 -16.96 21.21
CA ILE A 479 -29.78 -17.38 22.60
C ILE A 479 -31.10 -18.14 22.64
N LYS A 480 -31.03 -19.44 22.97
CA LYS A 480 -32.21 -20.28 23.24
C LYS A 480 -32.25 -20.71 24.71
N PRO A 481 -33.45 -20.94 25.27
CA PRO A 481 -33.58 -21.44 26.65
C PRO A 481 -32.77 -22.72 26.86
N GLY A 482 -31.93 -22.76 27.90
CA GLY A 482 -31.09 -23.91 28.25
C GLY A 482 -29.75 -24.02 27.50
N GLU A 483 -29.54 -23.25 26.42
CA GLU A 483 -28.30 -23.30 25.62
C GLU A 483 -27.31 -22.17 25.93
N ALA A 484 -27.82 -21.01 26.39
CA ALA A 484 -27.02 -19.89 26.88
C ALA A 484 -27.88 -18.93 27.71
N ARG A 485 -27.23 -18.13 28.56
CA ARG A 485 -27.86 -17.08 29.34
C ARG A 485 -27.08 -15.78 29.18
N GLY A 486 -27.79 -14.72 28.80
CA GLY A 486 -27.27 -13.37 28.83
C GLY A 486 -27.89 -12.57 29.98
N SER A 487 -27.08 -11.81 30.72
CA SER A 487 -27.58 -10.97 31.81
C SER A 487 -26.66 -9.79 32.11
N CYS A 488 -27.23 -8.64 32.47
CA CYS A 488 -26.47 -7.55 33.09
C CYS A 488 -26.27 -7.86 34.58
N LEU A 489 -25.02 -8.04 34.99
CA LEU A 489 -24.66 -8.40 36.37
C LEU A 489 -24.06 -7.19 37.10
N PRO A 490 -24.29 -7.05 38.41
CA PRO A 490 -23.56 -6.08 39.21
C PRO A 490 -22.07 -6.45 39.27
N LEU A 491 -21.23 -5.42 39.31
CA LEU A 491 -19.78 -5.50 39.41
C LEU A 491 -19.33 -4.80 40.71
N ASP A 492 -18.59 -5.52 41.54
CA ASP A 492 -18.03 -5.03 42.79
C ASP A 492 -16.54 -5.45 42.91
N PRO A 493 -15.58 -4.52 42.93
CA PRO A 493 -15.78 -3.06 42.83
C PRO A 493 -16.19 -2.64 41.39
N PRO A 494 -16.87 -1.49 41.23
CA PRO A 494 -17.15 -0.91 39.91
C PRO A 494 -15.87 -0.63 39.14
N ILE A 495 -15.98 -0.53 37.81
CA ILE A 495 -14.90 0.04 36.98
C ILE A 495 -15.07 1.56 37.04
N PRO A 496 -14.11 2.31 37.65
CA PRO A 496 -14.16 3.76 37.67
C PRO A 496 -14.49 4.35 36.30
N GLY A 497 -15.59 5.09 36.22
CA GLY A 497 -16.05 5.77 35.01
C GLY A 497 -16.94 4.97 34.05
N LEU A 498 -16.96 3.62 34.11
CA LEU A 498 -17.87 2.81 33.29
C LEU A 498 -19.14 2.40 34.04
N GLY A 499 -19.04 2.22 35.35
CA GLY A 499 -20.18 2.00 36.23
C GLY A 499 -20.09 0.70 37.03
N HIS A 500 -21.25 0.19 37.42
CA HIS A 500 -21.43 -0.92 38.36
C HIS A 500 -21.99 -2.17 37.70
N ARG A 501 -22.17 -2.20 36.38
CA ARG A 501 -22.80 -3.32 35.69
C ARG A 501 -21.99 -3.75 34.48
N VAL A 502 -22.06 -5.03 34.15
CA VAL A 502 -21.40 -5.61 32.98
C VAL A 502 -22.33 -6.58 32.28
N LEU A 503 -22.18 -6.71 30.96
CA LEU A 503 -22.88 -7.74 30.21
C LEU A 503 -22.15 -9.07 30.39
N CYS A 504 -22.81 -10.06 30.96
CA CYS A 504 -22.32 -11.43 31.03
C CYS A 504 -23.08 -12.34 30.06
N LEU A 505 -22.33 -13.12 29.28
CA LEU A 505 -22.83 -14.21 28.45
C LEU A 505 -22.26 -15.52 28.97
N GLU A 506 -23.13 -16.41 29.44
CA GLU A 506 -22.79 -17.72 29.96
C GLU A 506 -23.29 -18.82 29.03
N VAL A 507 -22.39 -19.71 28.67
CA VAL A 507 -22.66 -20.88 27.83
C VAL A 507 -22.26 -22.15 28.61
N PRO A 508 -23.23 -23.01 28.99
CA PRO A 508 -22.92 -24.24 29.71
C PRO A 508 -22.00 -25.19 28.94
N GLU A 509 -21.28 -26.04 29.67
CA GLU A 509 -20.52 -27.14 29.07
C GLU A 509 -21.44 -28.14 28.37
N GLY A 510 -20.91 -28.83 27.35
CA GLY A 510 -21.65 -29.84 26.59
C GLY A 510 -22.63 -29.28 25.55
N ILE A 511 -22.83 -27.96 25.48
CA ILE A 511 -23.65 -27.36 24.41
C ILE A 511 -22.87 -27.36 23.09
N PRO A 512 -23.46 -27.84 21.97
CA PRO A 512 -22.82 -27.81 20.65
C PRO A 512 -22.38 -26.42 20.23
N ARG A 513 -21.38 -26.34 19.34
CA ARG A 513 -20.93 -25.06 18.79
C ARG A 513 -22.04 -24.37 18.01
N GLY A 514 -22.15 -23.06 18.20
CA GLY A 514 -23.15 -22.23 17.55
C GLY A 514 -23.11 -20.81 18.08
N TRP A 515 -23.15 -19.82 17.19
CA TRP A 515 -23.03 -18.42 17.56
C TRP A 515 -24.22 -17.93 18.37
N ARG A 516 -23.95 -17.39 19.56
CA ARG A 516 -24.95 -16.84 20.48
C ARG A 516 -24.41 -15.63 21.23
N GLY A 517 -25.29 -14.71 21.61
CA GLY A 517 -24.94 -13.52 22.38
C GLY A 517 -25.83 -12.34 22.06
N PHE A 518 -25.23 -11.16 21.95
CA PHE A 518 -25.93 -9.91 21.71
C PHE A 518 -25.38 -9.20 20.49
N ARG A 519 -26.23 -8.43 19.83
CA ARG A 519 -25.84 -7.57 18.72
C ARG A 519 -26.49 -6.19 18.80
N GLN A 520 -25.86 -5.22 18.16
CA GLN A 520 -26.42 -3.89 17.94
C GLN A 520 -26.08 -3.44 16.52
N SER A 521 -27.06 -2.90 15.79
CA SER A 521 -26.85 -2.32 14.46
C SER A 521 -26.58 -0.82 14.60
N VAL A 522 -25.40 -0.38 14.15
CA VAL A 522 -24.92 1.00 14.26
C VAL A 522 -24.93 1.65 12.87
N PRO A 523 -25.71 2.73 12.64
CA PRO A 523 -25.68 3.46 11.38
C PRO A 523 -24.34 4.15 11.14
N ILE A 524 -23.79 3.99 9.95
CA ILE A 524 -22.48 4.51 9.55
C ILE A 524 -22.49 5.08 8.12
N GLU A 525 -21.45 5.83 7.78
CA GLU A 525 -21.17 6.27 6.41
C GLU A 525 -20.25 5.24 5.73
N GLY A 526 -20.60 4.84 4.51
CA GLY A 526 -19.76 3.99 3.68
C GLY A 526 -18.51 4.73 3.18
N GLY A 527 -17.43 4.00 2.93
CA GLY A 527 -16.15 4.56 2.46
C GLY A 527 -15.37 5.29 3.55
N ARG A 528 -15.65 4.98 4.82
CA ARG A 528 -14.98 5.54 6.01
C ARG A 528 -14.27 4.44 6.79
N SER A 529 -13.56 4.85 7.84
CA SER A 529 -12.96 3.94 8.81
C SER A 529 -13.62 4.14 10.17
N TYR A 530 -13.83 3.05 10.90
CA TYR A 530 -14.40 3.07 12.25
C TYR A 530 -13.47 2.40 13.24
N TYR A 531 -13.18 3.08 14.35
CA TYR A 531 -12.54 2.46 15.50
C TYR A 531 -13.60 1.67 16.28
N VAL A 532 -13.35 0.38 16.46
CA VAL A 532 -14.19 -0.52 17.25
C VAL A 532 -13.39 -1.04 18.43
N ALA A 533 -13.93 -0.93 19.64
CA ALA A 533 -13.27 -1.41 20.84
C ALA A 533 -14.24 -1.86 21.94
N GLY A 534 -13.74 -2.65 22.87
CA GLY A 534 -14.45 -3.04 24.10
C GLY A 534 -13.56 -3.80 25.06
N TYR A 535 -13.83 -3.65 26.37
CA TYR A 535 -13.19 -4.48 27.38
C TYR A 535 -13.90 -5.83 27.46
N VAL A 536 -13.11 -6.91 27.44
CA VAL A 536 -13.59 -8.28 27.50
C VAL A 536 -12.85 -9.04 28.60
N ARG A 537 -13.57 -9.81 29.40
CA ARG A 537 -13.04 -10.72 30.42
C ARG A 537 -13.64 -12.10 30.21
N THR A 538 -12.89 -13.16 30.48
CA THR A 538 -13.34 -14.54 30.24
C THR A 538 -13.13 -15.41 31.47
N GLU A 539 -14.02 -16.37 31.68
CA GLU A 539 -13.88 -17.42 32.70
C GLU A 539 -14.23 -18.78 32.07
N GLY A 540 -13.27 -19.71 32.08
CA GLY A 540 -13.50 -21.10 31.63
C GLY A 540 -13.89 -21.26 30.16
N VAL A 541 -13.50 -20.33 29.28
CA VAL A 541 -13.86 -20.36 27.86
C VAL A 541 -13.12 -21.47 27.11
N GLN A 542 -13.87 -22.40 26.49
CA GLN A 542 -13.36 -23.56 25.74
C GLN A 542 -13.23 -23.27 24.23
N GLY A 543 -12.67 -22.12 23.89
CA GLY A 543 -12.54 -21.63 22.51
C GLY A 543 -11.92 -20.25 22.46
N GLN A 544 -12.16 -19.51 21.38
CA GLN A 544 -11.64 -18.14 21.21
C GLN A 544 -12.79 -17.15 21.15
N VAL A 545 -12.62 -16.01 21.81
CA VAL A 545 -13.57 -14.90 21.83
C VAL A 545 -12.92 -13.68 21.22
N ARG A 546 -13.69 -12.95 20.40
CA ARG A 546 -13.38 -11.63 19.86
C ARG A 546 -14.65 -10.78 19.80
N ILE A 547 -14.50 -9.49 19.48
CA ILE A 547 -15.63 -8.64 19.09
C ILE A 547 -15.82 -8.79 17.58
N HIS A 548 -16.96 -9.34 17.17
CA HIS A 548 -17.27 -9.62 15.76
C HIS A 548 -18.04 -8.46 15.13
N ILE A 549 -17.85 -8.25 13.83
CA ILE A 549 -18.49 -7.17 13.06
C ILE A 549 -19.06 -7.74 11.77
N HIS A 550 -20.30 -7.36 11.44
CA HIS A 550 -20.87 -7.52 10.09
C HIS A 550 -21.13 -6.16 9.45
N LEU A 551 -20.63 -5.96 8.23
CA LEU A 551 -20.88 -4.77 7.41
C LEU A 551 -22.05 -5.01 6.46
N ARG A 552 -23.09 -4.18 6.58
CA ARG A 552 -24.35 -4.34 5.85
C ARG A 552 -24.70 -3.13 5.00
N ARG A 553 -25.34 -3.40 3.86
CA ARG A 553 -25.99 -2.41 3.00
C ARG A 553 -27.29 -1.91 3.63
N ALA A 554 -27.87 -0.88 3.03
CA ALA A 554 -29.15 -0.31 3.45
C ALA A 554 -30.30 -1.33 3.40
N ASP A 555 -30.25 -2.32 2.49
CA ASP A 555 -31.23 -3.41 2.38
C ASP A 555 -31.01 -4.56 3.39
N GLY A 556 -29.97 -4.47 4.22
CA GLY A 556 -29.61 -5.47 5.23
C GLY A 556 -28.69 -6.59 4.73
N THR A 557 -28.39 -6.67 3.43
CA THR A 557 -27.44 -7.66 2.88
C THR A 557 -25.98 -7.31 3.23
N LEU A 558 -25.08 -8.30 3.19
CA LEU A 558 -23.66 -8.08 3.45
C LEU A 558 -22.97 -7.38 2.27
N THR A 559 -22.05 -6.45 2.53
CA THR A 559 -21.38 -5.63 1.50
C THR A 559 -20.42 -6.42 0.59
N GLY A 560 -20.15 -7.69 0.87
CA GLY A 560 -19.39 -8.61 0.01
C GLY A 560 -18.29 -9.38 0.76
N PRO A 561 -17.23 -9.83 0.07
CA PRO A 561 -16.09 -10.49 0.70
C PRO A 561 -15.47 -9.63 1.80
N GLY A 562 -15.19 -10.22 2.97
CA GLY A 562 -14.65 -9.51 4.13
C GLY A 562 -15.67 -8.71 4.94
N ALA A 563 -16.97 -8.74 4.58
CA ALA A 563 -18.02 -8.07 5.34
C ALA A 563 -18.23 -8.66 6.75
N MET A 564 -17.77 -9.89 7.01
CA MET A 564 -17.69 -10.46 8.36
C MET A 564 -16.24 -10.41 8.85
N THR A 565 -15.99 -9.70 9.93
CA THR A 565 -14.64 -9.51 10.49
C THR A 565 -14.69 -9.48 12.02
N ALA A 566 -13.55 -9.28 12.66
CA ALA A 566 -13.43 -9.13 14.12
C ALA A 566 -12.26 -8.21 14.49
N VAL A 567 -12.31 -7.63 15.68
CA VAL A 567 -11.23 -6.79 16.23
C VAL A 567 -10.56 -7.42 17.45
N GLY A 568 -9.29 -7.04 17.66
CA GLY A 568 -8.42 -7.52 18.71
C GLY A 568 -7.87 -8.95 18.51
N PRO A 569 -6.84 -9.33 19.28
CA PRO A 569 -6.39 -10.71 19.35
C PRO A 569 -7.46 -11.61 19.99
N PRO A 570 -7.52 -12.91 19.64
CA PRO A 570 -8.44 -13.84 20.30
C PRO A 570 -8.03 -14.05 21.76
N ILE A 571 -9.00 -14.03 22.67
CA ILE A 571 -8.81 -14.41 24.08
C ILE A 571 -9.53 -15.73 24.40
N ALA A 572 -9.01 -16.50 25.35
CA ALA A 572 -9.44 -17.87 25.64
C ALA A 572 -9.21 -18.24 27.12
N GLY A 573 -9.91 -19.27 27.61
CA GLY A 573 -9.77 -19.75 28.98
C GLY A 573 -10.30 -18.76 30.02
N THR A 574 -9.49 -18.49 31.04
CA THR A 574 -9.77 -17.48 32.06
C THR A 574 -8.76 -16.35 31.94
N GLN A 575 -9.23 -15.15 31.59
CA GLN A 575 -8.39 -13.96 31.44
C GLN A 575 -9.06 -12.75 32.06
N GLY A 576 -8.25 -11.86 32.65
CA GLY A 576 -8.71 -10.58 33.18
C GLY A 576 -9.22 -9.62 32.09
N TRP A 577 -9.70 -8.45 32.51
CA TRP A 577 -10.17 -7.41 31.59
C TRP A 577 -9.09 -7.04 30.58
N THR A 578 -9.40 -7.28 29.31
CA THR A 578 -8.50 -7.07 28.18
C THR A 578 -9.21 -6.16 27.17
N LEU A 579 -8.56 -5.09 26.73
CA LEU A 579 -9.10 -4.24 25.68
C LEU A 579 -8.91 -4.92 24.32
N LEU A 580 -10.01 -5.25 23.65
CA LEU A 580 -10.00 -5.68 22.26
C LEU A 580 -10.35 -4.48 21.38
N SER A 581 -9.53 -4.17 20.38
CA SER A 581 -9.79 -3.04 19.49
C SER A 581 -9.20 -3.20 18.08
N GLY A 582 -9.65 -2.35 17.16
CA GLY A 582 -9.16 -2.33 15.79
C GLY A 582 -9.86 -1.27 14.92
N ILE A 583 -9.33 -1.04 13.74
CA ILE A 583 -9.91 -0.17 12.72
C ILE A 583 -10.62 -1.02 11.68
N VAL A 584 -11.87 -0.70 11.40
CA VAL A 584 -12.72 -1.38 10.42
C VAL A 584 -12.96 -0.42 9.24
N PRO A 585 -12.29 -0.61 8.09
CA PRO A 585 -12.59 0.14 6.87
C PRO A 585 -13.90 -0.35 6.25
N THR A 586 -14.67 0.56 5.66
CA THR A 586 -15.99 0.26 5.08
C THR A 586 -16.01 0.56 3.59
N SER A 587 -16.77 -0.24 2.82
CA SER A 587 -17.01 0.05 1.41
C SER A 587 -18.06 1.16 1.27
N PRO A 588 -18.11 1.90 0.14
CA PRO A 588 -19.07 2.99 -0.05
C PRO A 588 -20.55 2.60 0.04
N ASP A 589 -20.87 1.34 -0.25
CA ASP A 589 -22.23 0.79 -0.14
C ASP A 589 -22.59 0.29 1.27
N THR A 590 -21.67 0.40 2.24
CA THR A 590 -21.95 0.06 3.63
C THR A 590 -22.80 1.15 4.29
N ALA A 591 -23.92 0.76 4.89
CA ALA A 591 -24.81 1.65 5.64
C ALA A 591 -24.86 1.33 7.14
N PHE A 592 -24.55 0.10 7.53
CA PHE A 592 -24.59 -0.34 8.93
C PHE A 592 -23.36 -1.17 9.29
N LEU A 593 -22.87 -0.93 10.51
CA LEU A 593 -21.92 -1.77 11.22
C LEU A 593 -22.70 -2.51 12.32
N GLU A 594 -22.90 -3.81 12.16
CA GLU A 594 -23.52 -4.66 13.18
C GLU A 594 -22.42 -5.22 14.08
N ILE A 595 -22.36 -4.74 15.33
CA ILE A 595 -21.42 -5.24 16.33
C ILE A 595 -22.03 -6.47 17.02
N HIS A 596 -21.24 -7.53 17.14
CA HIS A 596 -21.62 -8.81 17.70
C HIS A 596 -20.74 -9.14 18.91
N LEU A 597 -21.36 -9.15 20.08
CA LEU A 597 -20.80 -9.65 21.34
C LEU A 597 -21.27 -11.10 21.49
N THR A 598 -20.69 -11.98 20.67
CA THR A 598 -21.13 -13.36 20.51
C THR A 598 -19.98 -14.35 20.70
N THR A 599 -20.30 -15.54 21.17
CA THR A 599 -19.38 -16.68 21.25
C THR A 599 -20.04 -17.92 20.65
N ASP A 600 -19.24 -18.84 20.11
CA ASP A 600 -19.70 -20.17 19.69
C ASP A 600 -19.28 -21.29 20.64
N CYS A 601 -18.55 -20.96 21.72
CA CYS A 601 -17.94 -21.92 22.64
C CYS A 601 -18.46 -21.79 24.08
N PRO A 602 -18.44 -22.89 24.86
CA PRO A 602 -18.75 -22.88 26.30
C PRO A 602 -17.85 -21.97 27.13
N GLY A 603 -18.37 -21.48 28.26
CA GLY A 603 -17.70 -20.60 29.22
C GLY A 603 -18.48 -19.32 29.51
N LYS A 604 -17.89 -18.43 30.30
CA LYS A 604 -18.46 -17.09 30.59
C LYS A 604 -17.62 -16.00 29.93
N VAL A 605 -18.30 -15.06 29.30
CA VAL A 605 -17.70 -13.88 28.68
C VAL A 605 -18.37 -12.63 29.22
N PHE A 606 -17.56 -11.70 29.69
CA PHE A 606 -18.02 -10.42 30.23
C PHE A 606 -17.57 -9.30 29.30
N TYR A 607 -18.45 -8.34 29.05
CA TYR A 607 -18.19 -7.19 28.20
C TYR A 607 -18.51 -5.89 28.95
N ASP A 608 -17.68 -4.87 28.73
CA ASP A 608 -17.93 -3.49 29.20
C ASP A 608 -17.28 -2.45 28.26
N GLY A 609 -17.80 -1.24 28.26
CA GLY A 609 -17.26 -0.07 27.56
C GLY A 609 -17.08 -0.26 26.06
N ILE A 610 -18.17 -0.43 25.32
CA ILE A 610 -18.11 -0.65 23.86
C ILE A 610 -18.06 0.67 23.10
N VAL A 611 -17.13 0.77 22.14
CA VAL A 611 -16.94 1.96 21.29
C VAL A 611 -17.08 1.59 19.82
N VAL A 612 -17.88 2.36 19.09
CA VAL A 612 -17.86 2.43 17.62
C VAL A 612 -17.88 3.90 17.24
N ALA A 613 -16.75 4.41 16.75
CA ALA A 613 -16.60 5.82 16.38
C ALA A 613 -15.93 5.94 15.01
N GLU A 614 -16.38 6.88 14.19
CA GLU A 614 -15.69 7.20 12.94
C GLU A 614 -14.31 7.76 13.28
N VAL A 615 -13.29 7.31 12.55
CA VAL A 615 -11.90 7.68 12.83
C VAL A 615 -11.23 8.20 11.57
N VAL A 616 -10.64 9.39 11.69
CA VAL A 616 -9.76 9.98 10.70
C VAL A 616 -8.37 9.38 10.90
N GLN A 617 -7.80 8.85 9.81
CA GLN A 617 -6.45 8.32 9.85
C GLN A 617 -5.43 9.45 10.02
N GLY A 618 -4.51 9.26 10.96
CA GLY A 618 -3.31 10.07 11.08
C GLY A 618 -2.04 9.23 10.92
N TRP A 619 -0.93 9.90 10.64
CA TRP A 619 0.38 9.30 10.39
C TRP A 619 1.45 9.99 11.21
N ILE A 620 2.37 9.21 11.78
CA ILE A 620 3.64 9.78 12.27
C ILE A 620 4.47 10.11 11.03
N VAL A 621 4.69 11.41 10.77
CA VAL A 621 5.45 11.86 9.59
C VAL A 621 6.94 12.00 9.89
N SER A 622 7.30 12.43 11.10
CA SER A 622 8.69 12.62 11.54
C SER A 622 8.84 12.41 13.04
N LEU A 623 10.01 11.95 13.46
CA LEU A 623 10.55 12.10 14.81
C LEU A 623 11.55 13.25 14.82
N GLU A 624 11.45 14.09 15.84
CA GLU A 624 12.19 15.33 15.94
C GLU A 624 12.95 15.36 17.27
N ALA A 625 14.23 15.74 17.20
CA ALA A 625 15.03 16.04 18.38
C ALA A 625 14.87 17.52 18.76
N PRO A 626 15.03 17.89 20.05
CA PRO A 626 15.06 19.28 20.47
C PRO A 626 16.12 20.06 19.70
N PRO A 627 15.87 21.33 19.34
CA PRO A 627 16.85 22.12 18.59
C PRO A 627 18.19 22.20 19.32
N ALA A 628 19.28 21.88 18.62
CA ALA A 628 20.63 22.01 19.16
C ALA A 628 21.11 23.48 19.10
N ASP A 629 21.77 23.95 20.17
CA ASP A 629 22.32 25.31 20.21
C ASP A 629 23.47 25.50 19.21
N ARG A 630 24.24 24.44 18.92
CA ARG A 630 25.45 24.46 18.07
C ARG A 630 25.37 23.45 16.93
N PRO A 631 26.03 23.72 15.77
CA PRO A 631 26.15 22.76 14.68
C PRO A 631 27.21 21.71 15.00
N THR A 632 26.84 20.73 15.84
CA THR A 632 27.67 19.57 16.12
C THR A 632 27.26 18.39 15.26
N ILE A 633 28.22 17.54 14.90
CA ILE A 633 27.95 16.21 14.35
C ILE A 633 27.97 15.24 15.52
N GLU A 634 26.86 14.54 15.71
CA GLU A 634 26.75 13.46 16.66
C GLU A 634 26.98 12.13 15.95
N VAL A 635 27.78 11.27 16.59
CA VAL A 635 28.02 9.90 16.17
C VAL A 635 27.82 8.98 17.36
N TRP A 636 27.11 7.87 17.17
CA TRP A 636 26.94 6.87 18.22
C TRP A 636 26.80 5.46 17.64
N PRO A 637 27.29 4.42 18.34
CA PRO A 637 27.11 3.04 17.92
C PRO A 637 25.66 2.60 18.08
N VAL A 638 25.19 1.84 17.10
CA VAL A 638 23.85 1.24 17.09
C VAL A 638 24.01 -0.24 16.76
N SER A 639 23.25 -1.11 17.43
CA SER A 639 23.24 -2.54 17.08
C SER A 639 22.93 -2.71 15.59
N PRO A 640 23.70 -3.53 14.83
CA PRO A 640 23.39 -3.84 13.43
C PRO A 640 21.99 -4.44 13.20
N LEU A 641 21.33 -4.93 14.26
CA LEU A 641 19.95 -5.45 14.21
C LEU A 641 18.89 -4.35 14.26
N VAL A 642 19.28 -3.10 14.54
CA VAL A 642 18.37 -1.95 14.63
C VAL A 642 18.53 -1.10 13.38
N LYS A 643 17.42 -0.86 12.69
CA LYS A 643 17.36 0.01 11.51
C LYS A 643 17.51 1.47 11.91
N ILE A 644 18.43 2.20 11.26
CA ILE A 644 18.59 3.65 11.42
C ILE A 644 17.81 4.35 10.30
N PHE A 645 16.76 5.07 10.66
CA PHE A 645 15.97 5.87 9.74
C PHE A 645 16.48 7.32 9.69
N PRO A 646 16.16 8.08 8.63
CA PRO A 646 16.56 9.48 8.51
C PRO A 646 16.14 10.35 9.70
N ASP A 647 15.02 10.05 10.35
CA ASP A 647 14.53 10.78 11.51
C ASP A 647 14.86 10.10 12.85
N THR A 648 15.75 9.10 12.86
CA THR A 648 16.26 8.52 14.11
C THR A 648 16.94 9.60 14.93
N ILE A 649 16.40 9.89 16.11
CA ILE A 649 16.96 10.90 17.03
C ILE A 649 18.13 10.33 17.86
N PRO A 650 19.07 11.18 18.32
CA PRO A 650 20.15 10.76 19.20
C PRO A 650 19.64 10.25 20.56
N VAL A 651 20.35 9.28 21.13
CA VAL A 651 20.13 8.87 22.53
C VAL A 651 20.85 9.84 23.47
N ARG A 652 20.24 10.28 24.57
CA ARG A 652 20.87 11.20 25.53
C ARG A 652 22.21 10.68 26.08
N ASP A 653 23.13 11.61 26.35
CA ASP A 653 24.54 11.37 26.70
C ASP A 653 24.80 10.37 27.85
N LEU A 654 23.85 10.19 28.78
CA LEU A 654 23.98 9.20 29.86
C LEU A 654 23.97 7.73 29.38
N GLN A 655 23.60 7.49 28.12
CA GLN A 655 23.51 6.15 27.52
C GLN A 655 24.46 5.97 26.32
N LYS A 656 25.21 7.00 25.90
CA LYS A 656 26.14 6.88 24.76
C LYS A 656 27.37 6.06 25.17
N PRO A 657 27.62 4.88 24.57
CA PRO A 657 28.82 4.11 24.87
C PRO A 657 30.05 4.90 24.42
N LYS A 658 31.04 5.06 25.32
CA LYS A 658 32.30 5.73 24.96
C LYS A 658 33.07 4.97 23.87
N PHE A 659 32.88 3.66 23.78
CA PHE A 659 33.48 2.79 22.78
C PHE A 659 32.38 2.05 22.01
N ALA A 660 32.58 1.91 20.71
CA ALA A 660 31.92 0.87 19.93
C ALA A 660 32.65 -0.47 20.20
N GLU A 661 31.99 -1.39 20.88
CA GLU A 661 32.58 -2.68 21.24
C GLU A 661 32.10 -3.79 20.31
N LEU A 662 33.05 -4.50 19.71
CA LEU A 662 32.84 -5.67 18.86
C LEU A 662 33.56 -6.88 19.45
N SER A 663 33.05 -8.07 19.16
CA SER A 663 33.67 -9.33 19.55
C SER A 663 33.61 -10.30 18.39
N ALA A 664 34.75 -10.86 18.01
CA ALA A 664 34.91 -11.73 16.85
C ALA A 664 35.77 -12.94 17.21
N ALA A 665 35.47 -14.10 16.64
CA ALA A 665 36.40 -15.21 16.55
C ALA A 665 37.44 -14.96 15.42
N ARG A 666 38.52 -15.74 15.41
CA ARG A 666 39.46 -15.72 14.28
C ARG A 666 38.78 -16.30 13.03
N GLY A 667 38.96 -15.66 11.89
CA GLY A 667 38.26 -16.04 10.65
C GLY A 667 36.82 -15.51 10.54
N GLU A 668 36.34 -14.74 11.53
CA GLU A 668 35.00 -14.12 11.52
C GLU A 668 35.00 -12.74 10.84
N TRP A 669 33.87 -12.35 10.27
CA TRP A 669 33.61 -10.99 9.83
C TRP A 669 32.61 -10.35 10.78
N GLU A 670 32.99 -9.24 11.38
CA GLU A 670 32.16 -8.55 12.38
C GLU A 670 31.84 -7.12 11.99
N ILE A 671 30.67 -6.66 12.43
CA ILE A 671 30.03 -5.49 11.85
C ILE A 671 29.81 -4.40 12.89
N LEU A 672 30.31 -3.20 12.58
CA LEU A 672 29.99 -1.98 13.29
C LEU A 672 28.98 -1.16 12.50
N GLN A 673 27.85 -0.83 13.12
CA GLN A 673 26.94 0.19 12.61
C GLN A 673 27.01 1.45 13.49
N LEU A 674 27.16 2.62 12.86
CA LEU A 674 27.13 3.93 13.50
C LEU A 674 25.99 4.76 12.92
N ALA A 675 25.27 5.46 13.79
CA ALA A 675 24.39 6.54 13.38
C ALA A 675 25.15 7.87 13.41
N VAL A 676 24.98 8.67 12.37
CA VAL A 676 25.63 9.97 12.20
C VAL A 676 24.56 11.02 11.91
N ARG A 677 24.49 12.06 12.72
CA ARG A 677 23.47 13.12 12.60
C ARG A 677 24.08 14.49 12.81
N SER A 678 23.55 15.50 12.12
CA SER A 678 23.68 16.88 12.57
C SER A 678 22.35 17.62 12.48
N ASP A 679 22.01 18.39 13.51
CA ASP A 679 20.77 19.17 13.49
C ASP A 679 20.88 20.48 12.67
N LYS A 680 22.10 20.97 12.42
CA LYS A 680 22.33 22.24 11.73
C LYS A 680 23.36 22.16 10.60
N TRP A 681 24.37 21.30 10.72
CA TRP A 681 25.42 21.19 9.70
C TRP A 681 24.92 20.38 8.50
N SER A 682 25.32 20.79 7.30
CA SER A 682 25.02 20.11 6.05
C SER A 682 26.26 20.02 5.18
N GLY A 683 26.50 18.87 4.56
CA GLY A 683 27.61 18.70 3.65
C GLY A 683 28.03 17.25 3.48
N THR A 684 29.10 17.05 2.73
CA THR A 684 29.70 15.74 2.54
C THR A 684 30.68 15.43 3.66
N VAL A 685 30.61 14.22 4.21
CA VAL A 685 31.51 13.69 5.23
C VAL A 685 32.22 12.48 4.64
N ARG A 686 33.54 12.42 4.80
CA ARG A 686 34.36 11.24 4.54
C ARG A 686 34.52 10.43 5.82
N VAL A 687 34.28 9.14 5.73
CA VAL A 687 34.48 8.17 6.81
C VAL A 687 35.87 7.56 6.62
N GLU A 688 36.69 7.66 7.67
CA GLU A 688 38.00 7.01 7.73
C GLU A 688 38.06 6.09 8.94
N VAL A 689 38.80 4.99 8.80
CA VAL A 689 39.05 4.05 9.91
C VAL A 689 40.52 4.11 10.24
N GLU A 690 40.85 4.47 11.49
CA GLU A 690 42.15 4.19 12.08
C GLU A 690 42.17 2.70 12.46
N PRO A 691 42.96 1.85 11.79
CA PRO A 691 42.89 0.40 11.95
C PRO A 691 43.05 -0.03 13.41
N PRO A 692 42.16 -0.90 13.93
CA PRO A 692 42.27 -1.39 15.29
C PRO A 692 43.62 -2.07 15.52
N ARG A 693 44.32 -1.66 16.59
CA ARG A 693 45.68 -2.11 16.93
C ARG A 693 45.71 -2.83 18.28
N HIS A 694 46.39 -3.97 18.31
CA HIS A 694 46.68 -4.75 19.52
C HIS A 694 47.94 -4.23 20.21
N PRO A 695 48.08 -4.39 21.55
CA PRO A 695 49.30 -4.02 22.28
C PRO A 695 50.60 -4.66 21.75
N SER A 696 50.54 -5.81 21.06
CA SER A 696 51.71 -6.44 20.42
C SER A 696 52.15 -5.78 19.10
N GLY A 697 51.38 -4.82 18.59
CA GLY A 697 51.62 -4.15 17.31
C GLY A 697 50.80 -4.67 16.14
N ALA A 698 50.16 -5.84 16.26
CA ALA A 698 49.26 -6.39 15.23
C ALA A 698 48.06 -5.46 14.97
N THR A 699 47.58 -5.41 13.72
CA THR A 699 46.48 -4.53 13.28
C THR A 699 45.46 -5.25 12.43
N ILE A 700 44.20 -4.84 12.51
CA ILE A 700 43.11 -5.29 11.62
C ILE A 700 42.93 -4.23 10.52
N THR A 701 43.54 -4.46 9.36
CA THR A 701 43.53 -3.50 8.24
C THR A 701 42.57 -3.87 7.11
N ASP A 702 42.05 -5.10 7.10
CA ASP A 702 41.05 -5.54 6.12
C ASP A 702 39.65 -5.21 6.64
N PHE A 703 39.04 -4.18 6.04
CA PHE A 703 37.70 -3.75 6.35
C PHE A 703 37.00 -3.16 5.12
N GLU A 704 35.67 -3.15 5.15
CA GLU A 704 34.83 -2.51 4.13
C GLU A 704 34.01 -1.37 4.76
N LEU A 705 33.88 -0.27 4.01
CA LEU A 705 33.02 0.86 4.36
C LEU A 705 31.78 0.85 3.47
N LEU A 706 30.63 0.86 4.10
CA LEU A 706 29.34 0.88 3.43
C LEU A 706 28.43 1.94 4.05
N ARG A 707 27.53 2.47 3.23
CA ARG A 707 26.37 3.24 3.68
C ARG A 707 25.11 2.40 3.54
N CYS A 708 24.11 2.64 4.37
CA CYS A 708 22.79 2.07 4.16
C CYS A 708 21.96 2.98 3.24
N GLY A 709 21.49 2.46 2.12
CA GLY A 709 20.52 3.13 1.26
C GLY A 709 19.08 2.88 1.73
N MET A 710 18.14 3.55 1.07
CA MET A 710 16.73 3.53 1.44
C MET A 710 15.88 2.88 0.34
N VAL A 711 14.92 2.05 0.72
CA VAL A 711 13.90 1.48 -0.17
C VAL A 711 12.52 1.98 0.22
N PRO A 712 11.65 2.31 -0.74
CA PRO A 712 10.29 2.70 -0.44
C PRO A 712 9.45 1.47 -0.08
N VAL A 713 8.76 1.53 1.05
CA VAL A 713 7.76 0.53 1.47
C VAL A 713 6.41 1.22 1.48
N ASP A 714 5.49 0.74 0.65
CA ASP A 714 4.19 1.39 0.51
C ASP A 714 3.19 0.96 1.57
N THR A 715 3.05 -0.35 1.81
CA THR A 715 2.01 -0.88 2.68
C THR A 715 2.56 -2.02 3.54
N PRO A 716 2.42 -1.96 4.89
CA PRO A 716 2.71 -3.10 5.75
C PRO A 716 1.69 -4.21 5.46
N SER A 717 2.17 -5.45 5.28
CA SER A 717 1.34 -6.52 4.72
C SER A 717 1.75 -7.91 5.24
N ASN A 718 0.91 -8.89 4.93
CA ASN A 718 1.16 -10.32 5.06
C ASN A 718 1.16 -10.97 3.67
N TYR A 719 1.39 -12.27 3.59
CA TYR A 719 0.90 -13.03 2.43
C TYR A 719 -0.63 -12.85 2.34
N TYR A 720 -1.09 -12.29 1.23
CA TYR A 720 -2.51 -12.03 0.99
C TYR A 720 -2.93 -12.54 -0.39
N ARG A 721 -4.22 -12.86 -0.50
CA ARG A 721 -4.86 -13.22 -1.77
C ARG A 721 -5.70 -12.06 -2.26
N HIS A 722 -5.64 -11.77 -3.55
CA HIS A 722 -6.50 -10.80 -4.21
C HIS A 722 -7.49 -11.56 -5.13
N GLU A 723 -8.78 -11.34 -4.93
CA GLU A 723 -9.85 -11.96 -5.73
C GLU A 723 -10.50 -10.99 -6.73
N GLY A 724 -10.05 -9.73 -6.76
CA GLY A 724 -10.51 -8.76 -7.75
C GLY A 724 -9.94 -9.03 -9.15
N PRO A 725 -10.54 -8.41 -10.19
CA PRO A 725 -10.15 -8.61 -11.58
C PRO A 725 -8.72 -8.13 -11.87
N ALA A 726 -8.10 -8.67 -12.92
CA ALA A 726 -6.69 -8.45 -13.27
C ALA A 726 -6.30 -6.99 -13.54
N TRP A 727 -7.27 -6.12 -13.81
CA TRP A 727 -7.07 -4.68 -14.03
C TRP A 727 -7.14 -3.84 -12.76
N GLN A 728 -7.47 -4.43 -11.59
CA GLN A 728 -7.38 -3.74 -10.30
C GLN A 728 -5.97 -3.85 -9.71
N ARG A 729 -5.51 -2.77 -9.08
CA ARG A 729 -4.26 -2.77 -8.34
C ARG A 729 -4.38 -3.69 -7.13
N ARG A 730 -3.38 -4.56 -6.97
CA ARG A 730 -3.33 -5.51 -5.85
C ARG A 730 -2.81 -4.78 -4.62
N ILE A 731 -3.74 -4.28 -3.81
CA ILE A 731 -3.43 -3.59 -2.55
C ILE A 731 -3.82 -4.53 -1.40
N PRO A 732 -2.91 -4.83 -0.47
CA PRO A 732 -3.23 -5.63 0.71
C PRO A 732 -4.40 -5.03 1.49
N ARG A 733 -5.33 -5.89 1.94
CA ARG A 733 -6.45 -5.49 2.80
C ARG A 733 -6.36 -6.25 4.12
N GLY A 734 -6.70 -5.59 5.22
CA GLY A 734 -6.72 -6.16 6.56
C GLY A 734 -5.54 -5.76 7.43
N ALA A 735 -5.46 -6.34 8.63
CA ALA A 735 -4.39 -6.06 9.57
C ALA A 735 -3.05 -6.62 9.06
N ALA A 736 -2.01 -5.79 9.13
CA ALA A 736 -0.64 -6.24 8.89
C ALA A 736 -0.20 -7.22 9.99
N GLY A 737 0.56 -8.24 9.63
CA GLY A 737 1.21 -9.17 10.58
C GLY A 737 2.68 -8.87 10.75
N CYS A 738 3.08 -7.63 10.45
CA CYS A 738 4.40 -7.09 10.72
C CYS A 738 4.26 -5.78 11.52
N ASP A 739 5.33 -5.40 12.21
CA ASP A 739 5.49 -4.14 12.94
C ASP A 739 5.92 -2.97 12.03
N GLY A 740 5.97 -3.18 10.71
CA GLY A 740 6.35 -2.17 9.72
C GLY A 740 5.30 -1.09 9.45
N TRP A 741 5.69 -0.06 8.69
CA TRP A 741 4.86 1.08 8.31
C TRP A 741 5.22 1.60 6.91
N PRO A 742 4.32 2.34 6.23
CA PRO A 742 4.62 3.02 4.97
C PRO A 742 5.72 4.07 5.14
N GLY A 743 6.71 4.08 4.26
CA GLY A 743 7.80 5.05 4.31
C GLY A 743 9.10 4.55 3.70
N TRP A 744 10.16 5.33 3.86
CA TRP A 744 11.52 4.92 3.50
C TRP A 744 12.08 3.97 4.56
N TRP A 745 12.57 2.81 4.13
CA TRP A 745 13.20 1.81 5.00
C TRP A 745 14.68 1.64 4.66
N PRO A 746 15.58 1.63 5.66
CA PRO A 746 17.00 1.35 5.42
C PRO A 746 17.17 -0.14 5.12
N ASP A 747 17.83 -0.46 4.00
CA ASP A 747 18.01 -1.85 3.57
C ASP A 747 19.30 -2.12 2.77
N PRO A 748 19.50 -1.59 1.54
CA PRO A 748 20.67 -1.93 0.75
C PRO A 748 21.96 -1.39 1.37
N LEU A 749 22.97 -2.23 1.57
CA LEU A 749 24.32 -1.80 1.94
C LEU A 749 25.12 -1.52 0.66
N ILE A 750 25.55 -0.27 0.50
CA ILE A 750 26.20 0.24 -0.70
C ILE A 750 27.65 0.61 -0.34
N PRO A 751 28.68 0.05 -1.01
CA PRO A 751 30.07 0.44 -0.79
C PRO A 751 30.25 1.95 -0.98
N ALA A 752 30.65 2.63 0.09
CA ALA A 752 30.88 4.07 0.10
C ALA A 752 31.68 4.47 1.34
N ASP A 753 32.69 5.32 1.14
CA ASP A 753 33.47 5.96 2.20
C ASP A 753 33.05 7.43 2.42
N THR A 754 32.03 7.90 1.71
CA THR A 754 31.46 9.24 1.86
C THR A 754 29.94 9.18 2.01
N LEU A 755 29.41 10.09 2.81
CA LEU A 755 27.97 10.30 2.98
C LEU A 755 27.64 11.80 2.99
N THR A 756 26.41 12.15 2.62
CA THR A 756 25.93 13.53 2.68
C THR A 756 25.00 13.66 3.88
N LEU A 757 25.35 14.52 4.83
CA LEU A 757 24.45 14.87 5.94
C LEU A 757 23.58 16.05 5.53
N ARG A 758 22.28 15.91 5.79
CA ARG A 758 21.32 17.01 5.75
C ARG A 758 20.94 17.40 7.18
N PRO A 759 20.58 18.68 7.43
CA PRO A 759 20.17 19.11 8.76
C PRO A 759 18.99 18.28 9.26
N ALA A 760 19.08 17.87 10.52
CA ALA A 760 18.09 17.06 11.21
C ALA A 760 17.80 15.68 10.58
N GLU A 761 18.71 15.18 9.74
CA GLU A 761 18.69 13.80 9.23
C GLU A 761 19.84 12.96 9.79
N THR A 762 19.60 11.66 9.93
CA THR A 762 20.54 10.67 10.46
C THR A 762 20.90 9.66 9.36
N GLU A 763 22.19 9.50 9.09
CA GLU A 763 22.74 8.52 8.14
C GLU A 763 23.36 7.33 8.90
N ALA A 764 23.36 6.16 8.27
CA ALA A 764 23.98 4.95 8.79
C ALA A 764 25.31 4.67 8.10
N VAL A 765 26.36 4.52 8.90
CA VAL A 765 27.70 4.06 8.47
C VAL A 765 27.90 2.63 8.93
N TRP A 766 28.30 1.76 8.02
CA TRP A 766 28.63 0.37 8.28
C TRP A 766 30.12 0.13 8.02
N VAL A 767 30.78 -0.52 8.98
CA VAL A 767 32.16 -0.99 8.85
C VAL A 767 32.17 -2.49 9.07
N ILE A 768 32.62 -3.26 8.09
CA ILE A 768 32.78 -4.72 8.20
C ILE A 768 34.26 -5.00 8.42
N PHE A 769 34.63 -5.46 9.62
CA PHE A 769 35.99 -5.88 9.94
C PHE A 769 36.17 -7.36 9.61
N LYS A 770 37.16 -7.70 8.78
CA LYS A 770 37.48 -9.09 8.43
C LYS A 770 38.62 -9.57 9.30
N VAL A 771 38.31 -10.34 10.34
CA VAL A 771 39.30 -10.87 11.28
C VAL A 771 39.96 -12.10 10.67
N GLY A 772 41.28 -12.04 10.47
CA GLY A 772 42.05 -13.14 9.92
C GLY A 772 42.11 -14.36 10.84
N GLU A 773 42.33 -15.54 10.26
CA GLU A 773 42.47 -16.80 11.01
C GLU A 773 43.69 -16.80 11.95
N GLU A 774 44.73 -16.07 11.58
CA GLU A 774 45.99 -15.94 12.33
C GLU A 774 46.06 -14.65 13.16
N THR A 775 44.96 -13.87 13.22
CA THR A 775 44.93 -12.64 14.01
C THR A 775 45.10 -12.98 15.50
N PRO A 776 46.12 -12.44 16.20
CA PRO A 776 46.34 -12.76 17.61
C PRO A 776 45.12 -12.44 18.48
N PRO A 777 44.74 -13.31 19.43
CA PRO A 777 43.63 -13.03 20.34
C PRO A 777 43.98 -11.86 21.27
N GLY A 778 42.97 -11.07 21.63
CA GLY A 778 43.14 -9.89 22.48
C GLY A 778 42.23 -8.75 22.09
N VAL A 779 42.45 -7.59 22.71
CA VAL A 779 41.65 -6.37 22.44
C VAL A 779 42.45 -5.44 21.54
N TYR A 780 41.87 -5.12 20.37
CA TYR A 780 42.39 -4.16 19.41
C TYR A 780 41.63 -2.84 19.59
N ARG A 781 42.33 -1.71 19.60
CA ARG A 781 41.72 -0.37 19.73
C ARG A 781 41.96 0.45 18.47
N GLY A 782 40.93 1.13 17.98
CA GLY A 782 40.98 1.98 16.80
C GLY A 782 39.90 3.05 16.85
N LYS A 783 39.68 3.73 15.72
CA LYS A 783 38.72 4.85 15.64
C LYS A 783 38.05 4.88 14.29
N VAL A 784 36.79 5.30 14.27
CA VAL A 784 36.13 5.81 13.06
C VAL A 784 36.14 7.34 13.15
N ILE A 785 36.69 7.98 12.12
CA ILE A 785 36.88 9.43 12.04
C ILE A 785 36.01 9.97 10.92
N LEU A 786 35.17 10.95 11.24
CA LEU A 786 34.37 11.68 10.26
C LEU A 786 35.11 12.96 9.90
N ARG A 787 35.53 13.09 8.64
CA ARG A 787 36.25 14.27 8.13
C ARG A 787 35.44 15.05 7.13
N GLN A 788 35.67 16.36 7.13
CA GLN A 788 35.27 17.20 6.02
C GLN A 788 36.25 16.97 4.84
N PRO A 789 35.77 16.55 3.65
CA PRO A 789 36.65 16.27 2.51
C PRO A 789 37.48 17.47 2.05
N GLU A 790 36.91 18.68 2.07
CA GLU A 790 37.61 19.86 1.53
C GLU A 790 38.74 20.36 2.44
N THR A 791 38.57 20.26 3.75
CA THR A 791 39.50 20.85 4.74
C THR A 791 40.35 19.80 5.46
N GLY A 792 39.97 18.52 5.40
CA GLY A 792 40.55 17.45 6.21
C GLY A 792 40.22 17.56 7.71
N GLN A 793 39.41 18.54 8.12
CA GLN A 793 39.04 18.77 9.50
C GLN A 793 38.27 17.57 10.06
N SER A 794 38.67 17.09 11.23
CA SER A 794 37.92 16.08 11.98
C SER A 794 36.66 16.70 12.56
N LEU A 795 35.50 16.20 12.14
CA LEU A 795 34.19 16.68 12.56
C LEU A 795 33.66 15.89 13.77
N ALA A 796 33.88 14.57 13.79
CA ALA A 796 33.54 13.71 14.91
C ALA A 796 34.44 12.47 14.92
N VAL A 797 34.58 11.84 16.09
CA VAL A 797 35.40 10.63 16.28
C VAL A 797 34.62 9.66 17.15
N GLN A 798 34.51 8.41 16.69
CA GLN A 798 34.00 7.30 17.49
C GLN A 798 35.13 6.32 17.79
N GLU A 799 35.49 6.20 19.06
CA GLU A 799 36.45 5.19 19.52
C GLU A 799 35.83 3.79 19.40
N LEU A 800 36.63 2.80 19.01
CA LEU A 800 36.18 1.42 18.85
C LEU A 800 37.18 0.41 19.47
N ALA A 801 36.64 -0.71 19.93
CA ALA A 801 37.40 -1.83 20.46
C ALA A 801 36.90 -3.15 19.85
N VAL A 802 37.80 -3.92 19.24
CA VAL A 802 37.51 -5.26 18.70
C VAL A 802 38.18 -6.30 19.59
N ARG A 803 37.39 -7.14 20.26
CA ARG A 803 37.90 -8.30 21.00
C ARG A 803 37.98 -9.49 20.05
N VAL A 804 39.19 -9.98 19.80
CA VAL A 804 39.42 -11.23 19.08
C VAL A 804 39.55 -12.36 20.10
N TRP A 805 38.64 -13.33 20.05
CA TRP A 805 38.64 -14.48 20.94
C TRP A 805 39.71 -15.51 20.58
N ASP A 806 40.12 -16.32 21.56
CA ASP A 806 41.12 -17.38 21.37
C ASP A 806 40.52 -18.67 20.78
N PHE A 807 39.68 -18.53 19.76
CA PHE A 807 39.19 -19.63 18.94
C PHE A 807 38.92 -19.15 17.51
N ALA A 808 38.87 -20.08 16.56
CA ALA A 808 38.65 -19.78 15.15
C ALA A 808 37.37 -20.44 14.63
N ILE A 809 36.69 -19.77 13.69
CA ILE A 809 35.58 -20.34 12.94
C ILE A 809 36.14 -21.23 11.83
N PRO A 810 35.59 -22.43 11.57
CA PRO A 810 36.06 -23.27 10.48
C PRO A 810 35.77 -22.64 9.11
N ARG A 811 36.75 -22.71 8.19
CA ARG A 811 36.58 -22.28 6.77
C ARG A 811 35.37 -22.89 6.06
N ARG A 812 34.98 -24.09 6.48
CA ARG A 812 33.80 -24.80 5.96
C ARG A 812 32.80 -24.96 7.10
N PRO A 813 31.56 -24.47 6.95
CA PRO A 813 30.53 -24.65 7.95
C PRO A 813 30.27 -26.15 8.14
N GLN A 814 30.30 -26.59 9.40
CA GLN A 814 29.98 -27.98 9.77
C GLN A 814 28.49 -28.17 10.09
N PHE A 815 27.75 -27.06 10.22
CA PHE A 815 26.30 -27.05 10.33
C PHE A 815 25.66 -26.87 8.95
N ILE A 816 24.64 -27.67 8.66
CA ILE A 816 23.81 -27.50 7.46
C ILE A 816 22.91 -26.29 7.71
N ALA A 817 23.23 -25.15 7.09
CA ALA A 817 22.31 -24.04 6.95
C ALA A 817 21.70 -24.11 5.54
N LEU A 818 20.39 -24.35 5.45
CA LEU A 818 19.68 -24.44 4.18
C LEU A 818 19.26 -23.03 3.75
N TYR A 819 20.09 -22.37 2.95
CA TYR A 819 19.75 -21.12 2.29
C TYR A 819 19.14 -21.44 0.92
N ASP A 820 17.81 -21.36 0.80
CA ASP A 820 17.08 -21.52 -0.46
C ASP A 820 16.89 -20.14 -1.11
N VAL A 821 17.78 -19.80 -2.05
CA VAL A 821 17.60 -18.61 -2.90
C VAL A 821 16.75 -19.01 -4.10
N ARG A 822 15.45 -18.74 -4.01
CA ARG A 822 14.51 -18.96 -5.11
C ARG A 822 14.61 -17.82 -6.11
N TYR A 823 15.37 -18.04 -7.18
CA TYR A 823 15.43 -17.10 -8.29
C TYR A 823 14.09 -17.12 -9.04
N GLY A 824 13.29 -16.06 -8.87
CA GLY A 824 12.11 -15.79 -9.70
C GLY A 824 12.50 -15.28 -11.10
N PRO A 825 11.53 -14.73 -11.87
CA PRO A 825 11.83 -13.90 -13.04
C PRO A 825 12.78 -12.76 -12.62
N GLY A 826 13.96 -12.64 -13.24
CA GLY A 826 15.05 -11.76 -12.77
C GLY A 826 16.32 -12.50 -12.32
N ARG A 827 16.37 -13.84 -12.46
CA ARG A 827 17.58 -14.64 -12.22
C ARG A 827 18.81 -14.11 -12.97
N GLU A 828 18.62 -13.53 -14.15
CA GLU A 828 19.69 -12.95 -14.96
C GLU A 828 20.47 -11.83 -14.24
N TRP A 829 19.86 -11.11 -13.30
CA TRP A 829 20.53 -10.05 -12.53
C TRP A 829 21.50 -10.59 -11.48
N TRP A 830 21.40 -11.89 -11.17
CA TRP A 830 22.29 -12.58 -10.24
C TRP A 830 23.45 -13.28 -10.94
N GLY A 831 23.63 -13.06 -12.24
CA GLY A 831 24.70 -13.67 -13.03
C GLY A 831 24.60 -15.19 -13.15
N LYS A 832 23.37 -15.74 -13.07
CA LYS A 832 23.06 -17.16 -13.23
C LYS A 832 22.19 -17.47 -14.44
#